data_AF-A0AA40AA81-F1
#
_entry.id   AF-A0AA40AA81-F1
#
_cell.length_a   1.000
_cell.length_b   1.000
_cell.length_c   1.000
_cell.angle_alpha   90.00
_cell.angle_beta   90.00
_cell.angle_gamma   90.00
#
_symmetry.space_group_name_H-M   'P 1'
#
loop_
_entity.id
_entity.type
_entity.pdbx_description
1 polymer ?
#
loop_
_entity_poly.entity_id
_entity_poly.type
_entity_poly.pdbx_seq_one_letter_code
_entity_poly.pdbx_strand_id
1 'polypeptide(L)'
;YYHRDHARRETIHALSDRYLHSGDGKLRTLMVACTDDIWEMAMAKKNETTWRRTYIRKMAPYRVRLASWVIDYTGERSCGSYAVELMQSFCFMAVMMAVVTWRHGGHFAPILFRYHGGAKVWSNPLEQARGRSLPSSNSNHTYRTLKPRHLCFLREPERGDCLGVDIRTVQEWETAEANARRASSLRYLFVAYSTEHFSHSNPSDLGALHKIAETAARNAGLPAYWVACSCMRNPEELESDVYRISDVLRGAEAMIIAVGDDATGDTTRGSDVGRLLVQWGRRMWTFPEVLLSPGGEIAVYTRGSEGRKPFIVSKSQFAAKVWGDALEARQLTEHYLGTLVLSRLELAVLGLRCLYRRETTQYLAGDQAYALMGLLRMRPEVDKTDTPFQAFSRLSIANDSDSLLERYLCMVPPSGDTAAWHYMADAYGCSAWDVAPYVQVAGICDNDSVVLDGAYGASIRWKSFHPVGFARLFSWRRLLVSFLLQFNGWILVAGALLLKNIVKPLIDLARLLLTTPVNLFISLTFLVIGITTFFCMPTLIRRLMGGQFRSVEAALFGVEGYITPATAERAIFGCAYGRMAWSTNGSPLSRSYMNERHERVGVDPLRDPATQEKVNLAKVAMPGGRRVFTLINTYTMELTLFEAVRPPTCLFLCAVEGGMQRAIACSYDYTTQTFYRETVVRMETTVLDRMGRVPRFRIGIRKPEVIVRRKHYS
;
A
#
# COMPACT_ATOMS: atom_id res chain seq x y z
N TYR A 1 9.66 -10.43 24.68
CA TYR A 1 8.62 -10.68 23.64
C TYR A 1 8.92 -12.01 22.98
N TYR A 2 7.89 -12.86 22.93
CA TYR A 2 7.94 -14.20 22.34
C TYR A 2 7.82 -14.12 20.80
N HIS A 3 8.54 -14.97 20.09
CA HIS A 3 8.41 -15.14 18.66
C HIS A 3 8.63 -16.59 18.26
N ARG A 4 7.78 -17.07 17.34
CA ARG A 4 7.88 -18.38 16.71
C ARG A 4 8.15 -18.22 15.21
N ASP A 5 9.23 -18.83 14.74
CA ASP A 5 9.66 -18.67 13.35
C ASP A 5 9.01 -19.67 12.39
N HIS A 6 9.38 -19.60 11.10
CA HIS A 6 8.90 -20.51 10.05
C HIS A 6 9.22 -21.99 10.35
N ALA A 7 10.38 -22.26 10.94
CA ALA A 7 10.83 -23.60 11.33
C ALA A 7 10.26 -24.05 12.70
N ARG A 8 9.28 -23.31 13.24
CA ARG A 8 8.62 -23.53 14.53
C ARG A 8 9.54 -23.39 15.74
N ARG A 9 10.72 -22.79 15.60
CA ARG A 9 11.63 -22.51 16.72
C ARG A 9 11.11 -21.30 17.49
N GLU A 10 11.23 -21.38 18.81
CA GLU A 10 10.74 -20.36 19.72
C GLU A 10 11.91 -19.55 20.27
N THR A 11 11.76 -18.23 20.27
CA THR A 11 12.80 -17.29 20.72
C THR A 11 12.18 -16.17 21.54
N ILE A 12 12.91 -15.71 22.54
CA ILE A 12 12.51 -14.56 23.36
C ILE A 12 13.55 -13.46 23.17
N HIS A 13 13.06 -12.27 22.81
CA HIS A 13 13.91 -11.10 22.62
C HIS A 13 13.35 -9.87 23.33
N ALA A 14 14.25 -9.00 23.76
CA ALA A 14 13.91 -7.65 24.20
C ALA A 14 13.40 -6.81 23.00
N LEU A 15 12.50 -5.86 23.27
CA LEU A 15 11.90 -4.99 22.25
C LEU A 15 13.00 -4.28 21.46
N SER A 16 13.12 -4.61 20.18
CA SER A 16 14.14 -4.06 19.28
C SER A 16 13.74 -4.29 17.83
N ASP A 17 14.10 -3.39 16.91
CA ASP A 17 13.81 -3.64 15.49
C ASP A 17 14.65 -4.81 14.96
N ARG A 18 13.96 -5.78 14.38
CA ARG A 18 14.50 -7.06 13.90
C ARG A 18 13.89 -7.42 12.56
N TYR A 19 14.61 -8.23 11.79
CA TYR A 19 14.15 -8.76 10.51
C TYR A 19 14.31 -10.28 10.47
N LEU A 20 13.57 -10.92 9.56
CA LEU A 20 13.67 -12.35 9.26
C LEU A 20 14.79 -12.55 8.25
N HIS A 21 15.79 -13.35 8.61
CA HIS A 21 16.90 -13.63 7.71
C HIS A 21 16.49 -14.64 6.62
N SER A 22 16.77 -14.32 5.36
CA SER A 22 16.27 -15.09 4.20
C SER A 22 16.84 -16.49 4.04
N GLY A 23 17.99 -16.79 4.64
CA GLY A 23 18.62 -18.12 4.52
C GLY A 23 18.18 -19.13 5.57
N ASP A 24 17.80 -18.69 6.77
CA ASP A 24 17.49 -19.58 7.92
C ASP A 24 16.18 -19.23 8.62
N GLY A 25 15.52 -18.12 8.28
CA GLY A 25 14.28 -17.64 8.89
C GLY A 25 14.44 -17.10 10.32
N LYS A 26 15.68 -17.01 10.84
CA LYS A 26 15.92 -16.55 12.22
C LYS A 26 15.76 -15.03 12.33
N LEU A 27 15.28 -14.59 13.49
CA LEU A 27 15.28 -13.17 13.84
C LEU A 27 16.70 -12.66 14.07
N ARG A 28 17.05 -11.57 13.39
CA ARG A 28 18.32 -10.86 13.59
C ARG A 28 18.06 -9.38 13.80
N THR A 29 18.93 -8.74 14.59
CA THR A 29 18.88 -7.28 14.81
C THR A 29 19.03 -6.55 13.49
N LEU A 30 18.15 -5.58 13.25
CA LEU A 30 18.16 -4.78 12.05
C LEU A 30 19.40 -3.87 12.01
N MET A 31 20.18 -4.03 10.95
CA MET A 31 21.34 -3.20 10.62
C MET A 31 21.15 -2.63 9.21
N VAL A 32 21.35 -1.32 9.08
CA VAL A 32 21.07 -0.55 7.87
C VAL A 32 22.33 0.15 7.37
N ALA A 33 22.71 -0.13 6.13
CA ALA A 33 23.74 0.61 5.42
C ALA A 33 23.23 2.04 5.16
N CYS A 34 24.00 3.05 5.53
CA CYS A 34 23.66 4.45 5.30
C CYS A 34 24.80 5.21 4.60
N THR A 35 24.45 6.35 4.01
CA THR A 35 25.44 7.29 3.44
C THR A 35 26.32 7.91 4.53
N ASP A 36 27.50 8.38 4.14
CA ASP A 36 28.50 8.92 5.07
C ASP A 36 27.96 10.12 5.87
N ASP A 37 27.24 11.05 5.23
CA ASP A 37 26.57 12.17 5.90
C ASP A 37 25.67 11.72 7.07
N ILE A 38 24.88 10.67 6.86
CA ILE A 38 23.91 10.16 7.86
C ILE A 38 24.66 9.43 8.96
N TRP A 39 25.73 8.72 8.61
CA TRP A 39 26.59 8.04 9.56
C TRP A 39 27.27 9.02 10.53
N GLU A 40 27.83 10.12 9.99
CA GLU A 40 28.47 11.17 10.79
C GLU A 40 27.47 11.85 11.75
N MET A 41 26.27 12.17 11.26
CA MET A 41 25.21 12.73 12.11
C MET A 41 24.75 11.75 13.21
N ALA A 42 24.73 10.45 12.90
CA ALA A 42 24.41 9.41 13.87
C ALA A 42 25.47 9.30 14.97
N MET A 43 26.76 9.36 14.59
CA MET A 43 27.89 9.35 15.52
C MET A 43 27.89 10.57 16.44
N ALA A 44 27.51 11.73 15.91
CA ALA A 44 27.34 12.97 16.68
C ALA A 44 26.09 12.96 17.60
N LYS A 45 25.34 11.85 17.70
CA LYS A 45 24.06 11.71 18.43
C LYS A 45 22.99 12.75 18.04
N LYS A 46 23.07 13.33 16.85
CA LYS A 46 22.10 14.33 16.36
C LYS A 46 20.87 13.69 15.69
N ASN A 47 20.95 12.41 15.30
CA ASN A 47 19.88 11.68 14.61
C ASN A 47 19.73 10.27 15.20
N GLU A 48 18.98 10.15 16.29
CA GLU A 48 18.67 8.86 16.95
C GLU A 48 17.65 8.05 16.13
N THR A 49 17.87 6.72 16.07
CA THR A 49 17.00 5.75 15.36
C THR A 49 16.76 4.52 16.21
N THR A 50 15.72 3.76 15.90
CA THR A 50 15.40 2.48 16.55
C THR A 50 16.23 1.30 16.02
N TRP A 51 16.84 1.43 14.83
CA TRP A 51 17.77 0.46 14.23
C TRP A 51 19.23 0.91 14.30
N ARG A 52 20.15 -0.03 14.08
CA ARG A 52 21.59 0.25 14.02
C ARG A 52 22.00 0.59 12.59
N ARG A 53 22.91 1.55 12.44
CA ARG A 53 23.48 1.93 11.15
C ARG A 53 24.85 1.29 10.91
N THR A 54 25.26 1.23 9.65
CA THR A 54 26.59 0.79 9.20
C THR A 54 26.97 1.53 7.92
N TYR A 55 28.26 1.66 7.62
CA TYR A 55 28.73 2.26 6.36
C TYR A 55 28.61 1.30 5.17
N ILE A 56 28.57 1.87 3.96
CA ILE A 56 28.52 1.12 2.71
C ILE A 56 29.90 0.50 2.43
N ARG A 57 29.95 -0.83 2.31
CA ARG A 57 31.18 -1.57 2.04
C ARG A 57 31.31 -1.93 0.56
N LYS A 58 32.52 -1.81 0.01
CA LYS A 58 32.87 -2.37 -1.30
C LYS A 58 32.95 -3.90 -1.19
N MET A 59 31.99 -4.60 -1.79
CA MET A 59 31.84 -6.07 -1.71
C MET A 59 32.19 -6.79 -3.01
N ALA A 60 32.63 -6.04 -4.02
CA ALA A 60 33.12 -6.63 -5.27
C ALA A 60 34.24 -7.66 -4.99
N PRO A 61 34.28 -8.78 -5.73
CA PRO A 61 35.34 -9.78 -5.60
C PRO A 61 36.73 -9.14 -5.74
N TYR A 62 37.74 -9.70 -5.05
CA TYR A 62 39.08 -9.12 -5.00
C TYR A 62 39.68 -8.83 -6.39
N ARG A 63 39.47 -9.74 -7.36
CA ARG A 63 39.88 -9.53 -8.75
C ARG A 63 39.27 -8.28 -9.35
N VAL A 64 37.98 -8.08 -9.14
CA VAL A 64 37.24 -6.96 -9.69
C VAL A 64 37.66 -5.65 -9.02
N ARG A 65 37.99 -5.69 -7.73
CA ARG A 65 38.56 -4.54 -7.00
C ARG A 65 39.96 -4.16 -7.47
N LEU A 66 40.79 -5.14 -7.80
CA LEU A 66 42.10 -4.88 -8.41
C LEU A 66 41.96 -4.33 -9.82
N ALA A 67 41.03 -4.89 -10.62
CA ALA A 67 40.73 -4.34 -11.93
C ALA A 67 40.23 -2.90 -11.83
N SER A 68 39.34 -2.61 -10.88
CA SER A 68 38.83 -1.26 -10.70
C SER A 68 39.89 -0.28 -10.23
N TRP A 69 40.84 -0.73 -9.40
CA TRP A 69 41.99 0.08 -9.01
C TRP A 69 42.81 0.54 -10.22
N VAL A 70 43.02 -0.35 -11.20
CA VAL A 70 43.68 -0.03 -12.49
C VAL A 70 42.83 0.92 -13.35
N ILE A 71 41.50 0.74 -13.36
CA ILE A 71 40.59 1.47 -14.26
C ILE A 71 40.24 2.87 -13.73
N ASP A 72 40.02 3.03 -12.42
CA ASP A 72 39.58 4.27 -11.77
C ASP A 72 40.73 5.28 -11.60
N TYR A 73 41.99 4.87 -11.80
CA TYR A 73 43.14 5.78 -11.82
C TYR A 73 43.00 6.74 -13.01
N THR A 74 42.37 7.88 -12.76
CA THR A 74 42.11 8.96 -13.71
C THR A 74 43.05 10.11 -13.37
N GLY A 75 44.36 9.85 -13.44
CA GLY A 75 45.33 10.94 -13.52
C GLY A 75 45.19 11.64 -14.88
N GLU A 76 45.56 12.92 -14.95
CA GLU A 76 45.83 13.57 -16.23
C GLU A 76 46.71 12.65 -17.09
N ARG A 77 46.46 12.57 -18.40
CA ARG A 77 47.17 11.67 -19.33
C ARG A 77 48.61 12.15 -19.52
N SER A 78 49.43 11.92 -18.50
CA SER A 78 50.87 12.13 -18.47
C SER A 78 51.59 10.81 -18.60
N CYS A 79 52.81 10.81 -19.14
CA CYS A 79 53.63 9.59 -19.24
C CYS A 79 53.82 8.89 -17.89
N GLY A 80 53.87 9.66 -16.79
CA GLY A 80 53.98 9.13 -15.43
C GLY A 80 52.72 8.40 -14.95
N SER A 81 51.52 8.86 -15.35
CA SER A 81 50.26 8.22 -14.94
C SER A 81 50.06 6.88 -15.64
N TYR A 82 50.48 6.77 -16.91
CA TYR A 82 50.45 5.50 -17.64
C TYR A 82 51.42 4.45 -17.09
N ALA A 83 52.61 4.85 -16.63
CA ALA A 83 53.56 3.94 -16.00
C ALA A 83 52.98 3.33 -14.71
N VAL A 84 52.26 4.12 -13.91
CA VAL A 84 51.55 3.64 -12.72
C VAL A 84 50.42 2.69 -13.12
N GLU A 85 49.59 3.01 -14.12
CA GLU A 85 48.54 2.10 -14.63
C GLU A 85 49.11 0.75 -15.08
N LEU A 86 50.26 0.76 -15.74
CA LEU A 86 50.93 -0.45 -16.23
C LEU A 86 51.49 -1.30 -15.08
N MET A 87 52.10 -0.67 -14.07
CA MET A 87 52.54 -1.38 -12.86
C MET A 87 51.36 -2.03 -12.11
N GLN A 88 50.25 -1.30 -11.95
CA GLN A 88 49.04 -1.83 -11.31
C GLN A 88 48.42 -2.98 -12.13
N SER A 89 48.46 -2.88 -13.46
CA SER A 89 47.99 -3.92 -14.39
C SER A 89 48.78 -5.23 -14.25
N PHE A 90 50.10 -5.13 -14.02
CA PHE A 90 50.96 -6.28 -13.74
C PHE A 90 50.55 -7.00 -12.44
N CYS A 91 50.21 -6.26 -11.39
CA CYS A 91 49.68 -6.86 -10.15
C CYS A 91 48.32 -7.57 -10.37
N PHE A 92 47.43 -6.99 -11.18
CA PHE A 92 46.14 -7.61 -11.51
C PHE A 92 46.32 -8.95 -12.24
N MET A 93 47.27 -9.00 -13.18
CA MET A 93 47.62 -10.20 -13.94
C MET A 93 48.03 -11.38 -13.06
N ALA A 94 48.87 -11.14 -12.06
CA ALA A 94 49.29 -12.18 -11.11
C ALA A 94 48.09 -12.80 -10.37
N VAL A 95 47.05 -12.01 -10.11
CA VAL A 95 45.85 -12.45 -9.36
C VAL A 95 44.79 -13.11 -10.25
N MET A 96 44.80 -12.86 -11.57
CA MET A 96 43.87 -13.45 -12.52
C MET A 96 44.03 -14.97 -12.71
N MET A 97 45.23 -15.52 -12.44
CA MET A 97 45.50 -16.97 -12.47
C MET A 97 44.68 -17.77 -11.43
N ALA A 98 44.12 -17.07 -10.43
CA ALA A 98 43.34 -17.49 -9.27
C ALA A 98 41.99 -18.26 -9.41
N VAL A 99 41.52 -18.84 -10.53
CA VAL A 99 40.04 -18.98 -10.82
C VAL A 99 39.16 -19.68 -9.77
N VAL A 100 38.18 -18.93 -9.22
CA VAL A 100 36.92 -19.47 -8.66
C VAL A 100 35.79 -18.62 -9.25
N THR A 101 34.92 -19.24 -10.06
CA THR A 101 33.68 -18.63 -10.53
C THR A 101 32.54 -19.03 -9.61
N TRP A 102 31.93 -18.06 -8.95
CA TRP A 102 30.72 -18.28 -8.17
C TRP A 102 29.51 -18.16 -9.10
N ARG A 103 28.68 -19.20 -9.16
CA ARG A 103 27.36 -19.19 -9.80
C ARG A 103 26.32 -19.47 -8.71
N HIS A 104 25.36 -18.58 -8.50
CA HIS A 104 24.21 -18.83 -7.63
C HIS A 104 22.91 -18.29 -8.24
N GLY A 105 21.80 -18.85 -7.75
CA GLY A 105 20.49 -18.94 -8.40
C GLY A 105 19.85 -17.59 -8.69
N GLY A 106 19.32 -17.44 -9.91
CA GLY A 106 18.75 -16.19 -10.42
C GLY A 106 17.38 -15.80 -9.84
N HIS A 107 17.07 -16.13 -8.59
CA HIS A 107 15.82 -15.77 -7.90
C HIS A 107 16.10 -14.82 -6.74
N PHE A 108 15.12 -14.00 -6.38
CA PHE A 108 15.22 -13.12 -5.22
C PHE A 108 15.27 -13.94 -3.92
N ALA A 109 15.92 -13.36 -2.91
CA ALA A 109 16.00 -13.96 -1.57
C ALA A 109 14.58 -14.14 -0.98
N PRO A 110 14.19 -15.39 -0.62
CA PRO A 110 12.83 -15.69 -0.19
C PRO A 110 12.54 -15.15 1.21
N ILE A 111 11.26 -14.92 1.49
CA ILE A 111 10.78 -14.60 2.83
C ILE A 111 10.41 -15.92 3.51
N LEU A 112 11.30 -16.41 4.38
CA LEU A 112 11.04 -17.60 5.21
C LEU A 112 10.14 -17.23 6.40
N PHE A 113 8.84 -17.13 6.14
CA PHE A 113 7.83 -16.74 7.12
C PHE A 113 6.66 -17.72 7.14
N ARG A 114 6.05 -17.92 8.31
CA ARG A 114 4.79 -18.63 8.47
C ARG A 114 3.96 -17.90 9.52
N TYR A 115 2.73 -17.54 9.17
CA TYR A 115 1.81 -16.96 10.14
C TYR A 115 1.28 -18.04 11.08
N HIS A 116 1.39 -17.80 12.39
CA HIS A 116 0.89 -18.68 13.44
C HIS A 116 -0.27 -18.07 14.24
N GLY A 117 -0.63 -16.81 13.98
CA GLY A 117 -1.68 -16.11 14.70
C GLY A 117 -3.09 -16.48 14.25
N GLY A 118 -4.08 -16.09 15.05
CA GLY A 118 -5.50 -16.10 14.66
C GLY A 118 -5.92 -14.79 14.00
N ALA A 119 -7.08 -14.79 13.37
CA ALA A 119 -7.80 -13.59 12.97
C ALA A 119 -9.03 -13.42 13.86
N LYS A 120 -9.47 -12.18 14.06
CA LYS A 120 -10.72 -11.85 14.75
C LYS A 120 -11.91 -12.40 13.95
N VAL A 121 -11.86 -12.19 12.63
CA VAL A 121 -12.86 -12.64 11.66
C VAL A 121 -12.13 -13.23 10.46
N TRP A 122 -12.53 -14.42 10.02
CA TRP A 122 -12.02 -15.04 8.80
C TRP A 122 -13.02 -14.89 7.66
N SER A 123 -12.52 -14.70 6.44
CA SER A 123 -13.34 -14.78 5.22
C SER A 123 -13.87 -16.20 4.98
N ASN A 124 -13.04 -17.21 5.27
CA ASN A 124 -13.40 -18.61 5.18
C ASN A 124 -14.29 -19.02 6.37
N PRO A 125 -15.54 -19.46 6.15
CA PRO A 125 -16.43 -19.87 7.23
C PRO A 125 -15.90 -21.03 8.09
N LEU A 126 -15.07 -21.91 7.51
CA LEU A 126 -14.50 -23.07 8.21
C LEU A 126 -13.45 -22.69 9.27
N GLU A 127 -12.83 -21.51 9.12
CA GLU A 127 -11.78 -21.03 10.01
C GLU A 127 -12.35 -20.12 11.12
N GLN A 128 -13.62 -19.74 11.04
CA GLN A 128 -14.27 -18.90 12.04
C GLN A 128 -14.47 -19.65 13.35
N ALA A 129 -14.13 -18.99 14.47
CA ALA A 129 -14.49 -19.49 15.79
C ALA A 129 -16.02 -19.52 15.94
N ARG A 130 -16.56 -20.58 16.55
CA ARG A 130 -18.00 -20.70 16.84
C ARG A 130 -18.49 -19.45 17.57
N GLY A 131 -19.49 -18.77 17.00
CA GLY A 131 -20.11 -17.56 17.59
C GLY A 131 -19.52 -16.20 17.15
N ARG A 132 -18.50 -16.17 16.27
CA ARG A 132 -17.94 -14.92 15.69
C ARG A 132 -18.12 -14.84 14.17
N SER A 133 -19.14 -15.50 13.64
CA SER A 133 -19.28 -15.68 12.22
C SER A 133 -19.68 -14.38 11.52
N LEU A 134 -18.97 -14.00 10.46
CA LEU A 134 -19.61 -13.22 9.39
C LEU A 134 -20.82 -14.05 8.96
N PRO A 135 -22.03 -13.48 8.89
CA PRO A 135 -23.18 -14.24 8.44
C PRO A 135 -22.85 -14.80 7.07
N SER A 136 -22.85 -16.13 6.97
CA SER A 136 -22.38 -16.81 5.75
C SER A 136 -23.24 -16.34 4.58
N SER A 137 -22.61 -16.17 3.42
CA SER A 137 -23.31 -15.89 2.15
C SER A 137 -24.40 -16.94 1.82
N ASN A 138 -24.45 -18.06 2.54
CA ASN A 138 -25.39 -19.16 2.31
C ASN A 138 -26.61 -19.13 3.23
N SER A 139 -26.70 -18.27 4.24
CA SER A 139 -27.95 -18.10 4.97
C SER A 139 -28.84 -17.10 4.22
N ASN A 140 -29.85 -17.62 3.51
CA ASN A 140 -30.91 -16.83 2.86
C ASN A 140 -31.61 -15.83 3.80
N HIS A 141 -31.37 -15.92 5.11
CA HIS A 141 -31.81 -14.96 6.13
C HIS A 141 -31.17 -13.57 6.04
N THR A 142 -30.01 -13.42 5.38
CA THR A 142 -29.34 -12.12 5.23
C THR A 142 -29.95 -11.23 4.13
N TYR A 143 -30.74 -11.80 3.22
CA TYR A 143 -31.32 -11.07 2.08
C TYR A 143 -32.72 -10.51 2.33
N ARG A 144 -33.35 -10.81 3.47
CA ARG A 144 -34.68 -10.30 3.76
C ARG A 144 -34.57 -8.88 4.30
N THR A 145 -35.13 -7.91 3.58
CA THR A 145 -35.52 -6.62 4.17
C THR A 145 -36.29 -6.90 5.46
N LEU A 146 -35.65 -6.62 6.58
CA LEU A 146 -36.27 -6.84 7.88
C LEU A 146 -37.38 -5.79 8.01
N LYS A 147 -38.62 -6.28 8.17
CA LYS A 147 -39.74 -5.41 8.48
C LYS A 147 -39.45 -4.65 9.78
N PRO A 148 -39.94 -3.41 9.95
CA PRO A 148 -39.84 -2.72 11.22
C PRO A 148 -40.44 -3.59 12.33
N ARG A 149 -39.87 -3.53 13.53
CA ARG A 149 -40.40 -4.28 14.68
C ARG A 149 -41.67 -3.66 15.23
N HIS A 150 -41.69 -2.33 15.29
CA HIS A 150 -42.81 -1.54 15.80
C HIS A 150 -43.23 -0.48 14.80
N LEU A 151 -44.52 -0.19 14.73
CA LEU A 151 -45.09 0.90 13.95
C LEU A 151 -46.13 1.67 14.77
N CYS A 152 -46.31 2.93 14.40
CA CYS A 152 -47.33 3.81 14.91
C CYS A 152 -48.57 3.72 14.01
N PHE A 153 -49.59 2.99 14.42
CA PHE A 153 -50.84 2.84 13.66
C PHE A 153 -51.82 3.96 13.99
N LEU A 154 -52.38 4.58 12.96
CA LEU A 154 -53.38 5.62 13.11
C LEU A 154 -54.70 5.05 13.61
N ARG A 155 -55.34 5.72 14.57
CA ARG A 155 -56.74 5.45 14.91
C ARG A 155 -57.62 6.01 13.80
N GLU A 156 -58.51 5.17 13.27
CA GLU A 156 -59.41 5.52 12.15
C GLU A 156 -58.65 6.18 10.98
N PRO A 157 -57.90 5.41 10.17
CA PRO A 157 -57.02 5.96 9.13
C PRO A 157 -57.77 6.72 8.02
N GLU A 158 -59.07 6.48 7.84
CA GLU A 158 -59.89 7.13 6.80
C GLU A 158 -60.33 8.55 7.17
N ARG A 159 -60.21 8.94 8.44
CA ARG A 159 -60.62 10.28 8.90
C ARG A 159 -59.48 11.27 8.78
N GLY A 160 -59.79 12.52 8.41
CA GLY A 160 -58.77 13.58 8.25
C GLY A 160 -58.23 14.17 9.56
N ASP A 161 -58.96 14.03 10.67
CA ASP A 161 -58.63 14.66 11.95
C ASP A 161 -57.60 13.85 12.75
N CYS A 162 -56.75 14.55 13.51
CA CYS A 162 -55.78 13.90 14.41
C CYS A 162 -56.47 13.28 15.64
N LEU A 163 -56.61 11.95 15.63
CA LEU A 163 -57.29 11.16 16.67
C LEU A 163 -56.32 10.36 17.55
N GLY A 164 -55.02 10.52 17.31
CA GLY A 164 -53.97 9.83 18.04
C GLY A 164 -53.61 8.47 17.45
N VAL A 165 -52.69 7.80 18.14
CA VAL A 165 -51.89 6.71 17.56
C VAL A 165 -51.72 5.57 18.56
N ASP A 166 -51.78 4.34 18.05
CA ASP A 166 -51.46 3.14 18.81
C ASP A 166 -50.12 2.55 18.33
N ILE A 167 -49.16 2.40 19.23
CA ILE A 167 -47.87 1.77 18.94
C ILE A 167 -48.03 0.26 19.13
N ARG A 168 -47.84 -0.53 18.08
CA ARG A 168 -47.97 -1.99 18.11
C ARG A 168 -46.78 -2.67 17.43
N THR A 169 -46.51 -3.90 17.84
CA THR A 169 -45.50 -4.74 17.17
C THR A 169 -46.05 -5.16 15.80
N VAL A 170 -45.22 -5.15 14.76
CA VAL A 170 -45.66 -5.56 13.41
C VAL A 170 -46.10 -7.03 13.39
N GLN A 171 -45.46 -7.88 14.18
CA GLN A 171 -45.86 -9.27 14.32
C GLN A 171 -47.26 -9.44 14.95
N GLU A 172 -47.62 -8.59 15.91
CA GLU A 172 -48.97 -8.58 16.51
C GLU A 172 -50.03 -8.07 15.53
N TRP A 173 -49.67 -7.08 14.71
CA TRP A 173 -50.55 -6.59 13.65
C TRP A 173 -50.77 -7.65 12.57
N GLU A 174 -49.72 -8.35 12.15
CA GLU A 174 -49.80 -9.42 11.15
C GLU A 174 -50.67 -10.59 11.64
N THR A 175 -50.54 -11.00 12.91
CA THR A 175 -51.41 -12.04 13.47
C THR A 175 -52.85 -11.56 13.58
N ALA A 176 -53.09 -10.30 13.96
CA ALA A 176 -54.43 -9.72 14.00
C ALA A 176 -55.10 -9.64 12.61
N GLU A 177 -54.38 -9.20 11.58
CA GLU A 177 -54.88 -9.11 10.20
C GLU A 177 -55.05 -10.50 9.56
N ALA A 178 -54.14 -11.44 9.84
CA ALA A 178 -54.28 -12.84 9.41
C ALA A 178 -55.54 -13.48 10.00
N ASN A 179 -55.82 -13.23 11.29
CA ASN A 179 -57.06 -13.66 11.94
C ASN A 179 -58.30 -12.96 11.34
N ALA A 180 -58.17 -11.70 10.91
CA ALA A 180 -59.23 -10.94 10.26
C ALA A 180 -59.40 -11.23 8.75
N ARG A 181 -58.59 -12.11 8.15
CA ARG A 181 -58.57 -12.46 6.72
C ARG A 181 -58.46 -11.26 5.76
N ARG A 182 -57.93 -10.12 6.21
CA ARG A 182 -57.61 -9.00 5.32
C ARG A 182 -56.21 -9.19 4.76
N ALA A 183 -56.11 -9.34 3.45
CA ALA A 183 -54.83 -9.38 2.74
C ALA A 183 -54.34 -7.94 2.46
N SER A 184 -54.16 -7.12 3.51
CA SER A 184 -53.62 -5.77 3.33
C SER A 184 -52.08 -5.81 3.34
N SER A 185 -51.46 -5.21 2.33
CA SER A 185 -50.01 -5.00 2.34
C SER A 185 -49.66 -3.90 3.34
N LEU A 186 -48.72 -4.15 4.25
CA LEU A 186 -48.27 -3.15 5.22
C LEU A 186 -47.64 -1.96 4.50
N ARG A 187 -48.32 -0.80 4.54
CA ARG A 187 -47.89 0.46 3.94
C ARG A 187 -47.72 1.48 5.05
N TYR A 188 -46.59 2.16 5.08
CA TYR A 188 -46.28 3.13 6.14
C TYR A 188 -45.37 4.26 5.67
N LEU A 189 -45.47 5.39 6.38
CA LEU A 189 -44.67 6.59 6.18
C LEU A 189 -43.42 6.56 7.06
N PHE A 190 -42.26 6.88 6.51
CA PHE A 190 -41.03 7.09 7.30
C PHE A 190 -40.91 8.56 7.70
N VAL A 191 -40.73 8.83 9.00
CA VAL A 191 -40.59 10.20 9.54
C VAL A 191 -39.16 10.44 9.98
N ALA A 192 -38.44 11.28 9.23
CA ALA A 192 -37.09 11.67 9.55
C ALA A 192 -37.06 13.01 10.30
N TYR A 193 -36.27 13.12 11.36
CA TYR A 193 -36.20 14.33 12.19
C TYR A 193 -34.83 14.46 12.86
N SER A 194 -34.60 15.59 13.55
CA SER A 194 -33.40 15.79 14.38
C SER A 194 -33.74 15.86 15.86
N THR A 195 -32.90 15.24 16.70
CA THR A 195 -32.97 15.42 18.17
C THR A 195 -32.59 16.85 18.58
N GLU A 196 -31.83 17.56 17.73
CA GLU A 196 -31.56 18.99 17.89
C GLU A 196 -32.79 19.86 17.63
N HIS A 197 -33.76 19.37 16.85
CA HIS A 197 -35.01 20.08 16.57
C HIS A 197 -36.16 19.61 17.45
N PHE A 198 -36.10 18.35 17.91
CA PHE A 198 -37.12 17.69 18.72
C PHE A 198 -36.44 16.82 19.79
N SER A 199 -36.24 17.39 20.99
CA SER A 199 -35.60 16.69 22.09
C SER A 199 -36.46 15.57 22.64
N HIS A 200 -35.88 14.38 22.85
CA HIS A 200 -36.57 13.25 23.49
C HIS A 200 -36.88 13.50 24.98
N SER A 201 -36.18 14.44 25.61
CA SER A 201 -36.39 14.79 27.01
C SER A 201 -37.62 15.69 27.22
N ASN A 202 -38.09 16.37 26.17
CA ASN A 202 -39.20 17.31 26.25
C ASN A 202 -40.49 16.69 25.68
N PRO A 203 -41.52 16.45 26.51
CA PRO A 203 -42.77 15.85 26.03
C PRO A 203 -43.53 16.75 25.05
N SER A 204 -43.34 18.07 25.09
CA SER A 204 -43.96 19.01 24.14
C SER A 204 -43.38 18.83 22.72
N ASP A 205 -42.07 18.63 22.61
CA ASP A 205 -41.40 18.40 21.33
C ASP A 205 -41.81 17.05 20.73
N LEU A 206 -41.91 16.01 21.55
CA LEU A 206 -42.42 14.69 21.12
C LEU A 206 -43.88 14.77 20.65
N GLY A 207 -44.72 15.51 21.37
CA GLY A 207 -46.11 15.75 20.97
C GLY A 207 -46.21 16.48 19.63
N ALA A 208 -45.41 17.52 19.42
CA ALA A 208 -45.34 18.24 18.15
C ALA A 208 -44.86 17.34 16.99
N LEU A 209 -43.84 16.51 17.23
CA LEU A 209 -43.32 15.56 16.23
C LEU A 209 -44.38 14.52 15.84
N HIS A 210 -45.09 13.95 16.82
CA HIS A 210 -46.18 13.00 16.57
C HIS A 210 -47.36 13.64 15.83
N LYS A 211 -47.67 14.90 16.13
CA LYS A 211 -48.72 15.65 15.43
C LYS A 211 -48.37 15.90 13.96
N ILE A 212 -47.11 16.27 13.67
CA ILE A 212 -46.60 16.38 12.29
C ILE A 212 -46.66 15.03 11.58
N ALA A 213 -46.20 13.96 12.23
CA ALA A 213 -46.19 12.61 11.67
C ALA A 213 -47.60 12.10 11.34
N GLU A 214 -48.56 12.31 12.23
CA GLU A 214 -49.96 11.93 12.02
C GLU A 214 -50.59 12.73 10.87
N THR A 215 -50.39 14.05 10.85
CA THR A 215 -50.90 14.91 9.76
C THR A 215 -50.34 14.48 8.41
N ALA A 216 -49.04 14.18 8.34
CA ALA A 216 -48.38 13.74 7.12
C ALA A 216 -48.83 12.34 6.67
N ALA A 217 -49.02 11.41 7.61
CA ALA A 217 -49.51 10.07 7.30
C ALA A 217 -50.94 10.10 6.74
N ARG A 218 -51.82 10.92 7.33
CA ARG A 218 -53.19 11.15 6.83
C ARG A 218 -53.20 11.81 5.46
N ASN A 219 -52.37 12.84 5.24
CA ASN A 219 -52.22 13.48 3.93
C ASN A 219 -51.73 12.52 2.83
N ALA A 220 -50.92 11.53 3.19
CA ALA A 220 -50.44 10.49 2.29
C ALA A 220 -51.43 9.31 2.13
N GLY A 221 -52.51 9.25 2.92
CA GLY A 221 -53.46 8.14 2.93
C GLY A 221 -52.86 6.83 3.47
N LEU A 222 -51.88 6.91 4.37
CA LEU A 222 -51.16 5.76 4.91
C LEU A 222 -51.67 5.38 6.30
N PRO A 223 -51.90 4.08 6.59
CA PRO A 223 -52.49 3.65 7.87
C PRO A 223 -51.53 3.71 9.06
N ALA A 224 -50.22 3.83 8.80
CA ALA A 224 -49.20 3.83 9.83
C ALA A 224 -48.00 4.69 9.44
N TYR A 225 -47.20 5.05 10.44
CA TYR A 225 -45.90 5.67 10.25
C TYR A 225 -44.84 5.06 11.18
N TRP A 226 -43.58 5.27 10.83
CA TRP A 226 -42.42 4.90 11.65
C TRP A 226 -41.69 6.16 12.10
N VAL A 227 -41.43 6.26 13.40
CA VAL A 227 -40.65 7.35 14.00
C VAL A 227 -39.70 6.81 15.06
N ALA A 228 -38.44 7.21 14.98
CA ALA A 228 -37.37 6.67 15.81
C ALA A 228 -37.64 6.73 17.32
N CYS A 229 -38.22 7.82 17.84
CA CYS A 229 -38.42 8.02 19.28
C CYS A 229 -39.44 7.04 19.90
N SER A 230 -40.35 6.50 19.09
CA SER A 230 -41.48 5.71 19.58
C SER A 230 -41.44 4.26 19.10
N CYS A 231 -40.76 4.01 17.98
CA CYS A 231 -40.61 2.67 17.40
C CYS A 231 -39.35 1.91 17.89
N MET A 232 -38.40 2.59 18.55
CA MET A 232 -37.20 1.98 19.15
C MET A 232 -37.25 2.04 20.68
N ARG A 233 -38.05 1.16 21.31
CA ARG A 233 -38.30 1.19 22.76
C ARG A 233 -37.33 0.36 23.59
N ASN A 234 -36.87 -0.76 23.04
CA ASN A 234 -36.08 -1.74 23.80
C ASN A 234 -34.61 -1.31 23.86
N PRO A 235 -34.05 -1.00 25.05
CA PRO A 235 -32.68 -0.53 25.16
C PRO A 235 -31.64 -1.60 24.75
N GLU A 236 -31.95 -2.88 24.99
CA GLU A 236 -31.08 -4.01 24.60
C GLU A 236 -30.98 -4.17 23.08
N GLU A 237 -32.00 -3.73 22.34
CA GLU A 237 -32.10 -3.91 20.90
C GLU A 237 -31.84 -2.62 20.11
N LEU A 238 -31.70 -1.49 20.80
CA LEU A 238 -31.57 -0.16 20.22
C LEU A 238 -30.42 -0.08 19.20
N GLU A 239 -29.26 -0.67 19.53
CA GLU A 239 -28.11 -0.69 18.62
C GLU A 239 -28.47 -1.39 17.30
N SER A 240 -29.07 -2.58 17.39
CA SER A 240 -29.50 -3.35 16.23
C SER A 240 -30.53 -2.59 15.40
N ASP A 241 -31.47 -1.91 16.07
CA ASP A 241 -32.52 -1.15 15.41
C ASP A 241 -31.99 0.11 14.70
N VAL A 242 -31.05 0.86 15.30
CA VAL A 242 -30.39 2.03 14.67
C VAL A 242 -29.72 1.63 13.37
N TYR A 243 -29.00 0.51 13.40
CA TYR A 243 -28.29 -0.03 12.24
C TYR A 243 -29.21 -0.65 11.18
N ARG A 244 -30.48 -0.87 11.51
CA ARG A 244 -31.54 -1.37 10.61
C ARG A 244 -32.46 -0.27 10.07
N ILE A 245 -32.30 0.99 10.47
CA ILE A 245 -33.14 2.11 10.01
C ILE A 245 -33.20 2.17 8.47
N SER A 246 -32.07 1.92 7.80
CA SER A 246 -32.01 1.88 6.33
C SER A 246 -32.91 0.82 5.70
N ASP A 247 -33.15 -0.31 6.37
CA ASP A 247 -34.06 -1.35 5.86
C ASP A 247 -35.52 -0.98 6.07
N VAL A 248 -35.83 -0.36 7.22
CA VAL A 248 -37.15 0.21 7.49
C VAL A 248 -37.49 1.27 6.44
N LEU A 249 -36.53 2.13 6.09
CA LEU A 249 -36.75 3.14 5.08
C LEU A 249 -36.98 2.54 3.68
N ARG A 250 -36.19 1.53 3.28
CA ARG A 250 -36.38 0.83 1.98
C ARG A 250 -37.75 0.15 1.87
N GLY A 251 -38.32 -0.27 3.00
CA GLY A 251 -39.65 -0.87 3.07
C GLY A 251 -40.79 0.12 3.23
N ALA A 252 -40.50 1.42 3.44
CA ALA A 252 -41.51 2.46 3.54
C ALA A 252 -42.03 2.84 2.15
N GLU A 253 -43.25 3.39 2.10
CA GLU A 253 -43.82 3.84 0.83
C GLU A 253 -43.47 5.29 0.48
N ALA A 254 -43.36 6.12 1.51
CA ALA A 254 -42.97 7.53 1.39
C ALA A 254 -42.13 7.95 2.61
N MET A 255 -41.34 9.02 2.43
CA MET A 255 -40.55 9.65 3.48
C MET A 255 -40.94 11.12 3.62
N ILE A 256 -40.99 11.60 4.86
CA ILE A 256 -41.07 13.04 5.17
C ILE A 256 -39.90 13.47 6.05
N ILE A 257 -39.59 14.77 6.01
CA ILE A 257 -38.64 15.40 6.92
C ILE A 257 -39.41 16.37 7.81
N ALA A 258 -39.35 16.16 9.13
CA ALA A 258 -39.86 17.09 10.13
C ALA A 258 -38.72 17.97 10.63
N VAL A 259 -38.88 19.28 10.48
CA VAL A 259 -37.96 20.30 11.00
C VAL A 259 -38.68 21.26 11.95
N GLY A 260 -37.96 21.77 12.93
CA GLY A 260 -38.51 22.73 13.89
C GLY A 260 -37.40 23.53 14.53
N ASP A 261 -37.64 24.82 14.75
CA ASP A 261 -36.76 25.61 15.61
C ASP A 261 -37.00 25.22 17.08
N ASP A 262 -35.98 25.41 17.91
CA ASP A 262 -36.07 25.13 19.34
C ASP A 262 -37.24 25.89 19.97
N ALA A 263 -37.91 25.27 20.94
CA ALA A 263 -39.08 25.84 21.63
C ALA A 263 -38.79 27.18 22.35
N THR A 264 -37.52 27.55 22.49
CA THR A 264 -37.02 28.79 23.12
C THR A 264 -36.67 29.90 22.13
N GLY A 265 -36.77 29.65 20.81
CA GLY A 265 -36.47 30.63 19.75
C GLY A 265 -37.66 31.54 19.43
N ASP A 266 -37.42 32.85 19.54
CA ASP A 266 -38.30 33.97 19.20
C ASP A 266 -39.06 33.73 17.87
N THR A 267 -40.37 33.46 17.95
CA THR A 267 -41.28 33.12 16.85
C THR A 267 -41.49 34.25 15.83
N THR A 268 -40.77 35.36 15.98
CA THR A 268 -40.91 36.61 15.21
C THR A 268 -40.01 36.68 13.97
N ARG A 269 -38.96 35.86 13.87
CA ARG A 269 -38.16 35.72 12.64
C ARG A 269 -38.57 34.45 11.92
N GLY A 270 -39.22 34.57 10.76
CA GLY A 270 -39.57 33.44 9.90
C GLY A 270 -38.35 32.53 9.72
N SER A 271 -38.40 31.34 10.31
CA SER A 271 -37.31 30.38 10.24
C SER A 271 -37.16 29.94 8.79
N ASP A 272 -36.03 30.26 8.18
CA ASP A 272 -35.73 29.84 6.82
C ASP A 272 -35.63 28.30 6.79
N VAL A 273 -36.61 27.66 6.14
CA VAL A 273 -36.70 26.20 6.00
C VAL A 273 -35.41 25.63 5.41
N GLY A 274 -34.75 26.38 4.52
CA GLY A 274 -33.46 25.99 3.94
C GLY A 274 -32.38 25.84 5.00
N ARG A 275 -32.28 26.78 5.95
CA ARG A 275 -31.29 26.74 7.03
C ARG A 275 -31.52 25.54 7.96
N LEU A 276 -32.77 25.28 8.32
CA LEU A 276 -33.14 24.12 9.16
C LEU A 276 -32.83 22.80 8.45
N LEU A 277 -33.09 22.72 7.14
CA LEU A 277 -32.74 21.54 6.33
C LEU A 277 -31.23 21.32 6.25
N VAL A 278 -30.44 22.39 6.07
CA VAL A 278 -28.97 22.30 6.08
C VAL A 278 -28.47 21.79 7.43
N GLN A 279 -29.01 22.30 8.54
CA GLN A 279 -28.66 21.81 9.88
C GLN A 279 -29.00 20.33 10.03
N TRP A 280 -30.21 19.92 9.64
CA TRP A 280 -30.63 18.53 9.65
C TRP A 280 -29.68 17.64 8.84
N GLY A 281 -29.33 18.06 7.62
CA GLY A 281 -28.56 17.30 6.65
C GLY A 281 -27.05 17.21 6.90
N ARG A 282 -26.50 17.94 7.89
CA ARG A 282 -25.08 17.81 8.31
C ARG A 282 -24.78 16.46 8.97
N ARG A 283 -25.79 15.81 9.51
CA ARG A 283 -25.65 14.59 10.31
C ARG A 283 -25.49 13.36 9.43
N MET A 284 -24.63 12.44 9.86
CA MET A 284 -24.30 11.20 9.14
C MET A 284 -25.52 10.39 8.68
N TRP A 285 -26.48 10.10 9.58
CA TRP A 285 -27.62 9.21 9.30
C TRP A 285 -28.63 9.78 8.29
N THR A 286 -28.70 11.10 8.16
CA THR A 286 -29.60 11.75 7.19
C THR A 286 -29.21 11.46 5.75
N PHE A 287 -27.96 11.08 5.50
CA PHE A 287 -27.46 10.81 4.17
C PHE A 287 -28.02 9.49 3.60
N PRO A 288 -27.84 8.32 4.25
CA PRO A 288 -28.57 7.12 3.87
C PRO A 288 -30.09 7.33 3.84
N GLU A 289 -30.64 8.13 4.75
CA GLU A 289 -32.08 8.38 4.79
C GLU A 289 -32.62 9.05 3.52
N VAL A 290 -31.95 10.08 3.02
CA VAL A 290 -32.38 10.74 1.77
C VAL A 290 -32.14 9.81 0.58
N LEU A 291 -30.98 9.17 0.50
CA LEU A 291 -30.60 8.35 -0.65
C LEU A 291 -31.51 7.12 -0.83
N LEU A 292 -31.87 6.45 0.26
CA LEU A 292 -32.65 5.21 0.22
C LEU A 292 -34.16 5.43 0.26
N SER A 293 -34.59 6.67 0.42
CA SER A 293 -36.02 6.97 0.48
C SER A 293 -36.71 6.63 -0.84
N PRO A 294 -37.99 6.22 -0.82
CA PRO A 294 -38.77 5.97 -2.03
C PRO A 294 -39.16 7.28 -2.74
N GLY A 295 -39.39 7.23 -4.06
CA GLY A 295 -39.84 8.38 -4.88
C GLY A 295 -38.74 9.35 -5.32
N GLY A 296 -39.11 10.41 -6.05
CA GLY A 296 -38.18 11.46 -6.52
C GLY A 296 -38.23 12.77 -5.73
N GLU A 297 -39.21 12.89 -4.82
CA GLU A 297 -39.53 14.11 -4.08
C GLU A 297 -39.67 13.79 -2.60
N ILE A 298 -39.29 14.73 -1.73
CA ILE A 298 -39.39 14.61 -0.29
C ILE A 298 -40.17 15.81 0.25
N ALA A 299 -41.21 15.54 1.04
CA ALA A 299 -42.02 16.56 1.68
C ALA A 299 -41.42 16.97 3.03
N VAL A 300 -41.28 18.28 3.24
CA VAL A 300 -40.74 18.88 4.46
C VAL A 300 -41.85 19.58 5.22
N TYR A 301 -42.04 19.20 6.47
CA TYR A 301 -43.02 19.79 7.39
C TYR A 301 -42.30 20.58 8.47
N THR A 302 -42.77 21.80 8.74
CA THR A 302 -42.22 22.65 9.81
C THR A 302 -43.13 22.67 11.02
N ARG A 303 -42.56 22.77 12.22
CA ARG A 303 -43.29 22.97 13.47
C ARG A 303 -44.28 24.14 13.35
N GLY A 304 -45.54 23.91 13.72
CA GLY A 304 -46.60 24.94 13.70
C GLY A 304 -47.20 25.27 12.33
N SER A 305 -46.81 24.56 11.25
CA SER A 305 -47.32 24.78 9.89
C SER A 305 -48.39 23.78 9.45
N GLU A 306 -49.14 23.22 10.39
CA GLU A 306 -49.98 22.02 10.22
C GLU A 306 -51.12 22.15 9.19
N GLY A 307 -51.49 23.37 8.79
CA GLY A 307 -52.46 23.65 7.71
C GLY A 307 -51.85 24.15 6.40
N ARG A 308 -50.52 24.30 6.30
CA ARG A 308 -49.83 24.81 5.11
C ARG A 308 -49.33 23.65 4.25
N LYS A 309 -49.37 23.81 2.93
CA LYS A 309 -48.80 22.80 2.02
C LYS A 309 -47.32 22.56 2.37
N PRO A 310 -46.87 21.29 2.43
CA PRO A 310 -45.49 20.97 2.76
C PRO A 310 -44.53 21.54 1.71
N PHE A 311 -43.31 21.86 2.14
CA PHE A 311 -42.26 22.29 1.23
C PHE A 311 -41.67 21.06 0.53
N ILE A 312 -41.84 20.96 -0.79
CA ILE A 312 -41.40 19.79 -1.56
C ILE A 312 -39.99 20.05 -2.10
N VAL A 313 -39.07 19.11 -1.86
CA VAL A 313 -37.71 19.15 -2.38
C VAL A 313 -37.48 17.95 -3.30
N SER A 314 -37.10 18.20 -4.54
CA SER A 314 -36.64 17.14 -5.43
C SER A 314 -35.29 16.58 -4.95
N LYS A 315 -35.16 15.25 -4.92
CA LYS A 315 -33.93 14.56 -4.51
C LYS A 315 -32.72 14.97 -5.34
N SER A 316 -32.91 15.15 -6.65
CA SER A 316 -31.85 15.60 -7.57
C SER A 316 -31.20 16.94 -7.16
N GLN A 317 -32.00 17.85 -6.57
CA GLN A 317 -31.54 19.16 -6.11
C GLN A 317 -31.16 19.16 -4.63
N PHE A 318 -31.46 18.08 -3.90
CA PHE A 318 -31.24 17.97 -2.47
C PHE A 318 -29.75 18.11 -2.14
N ALA A 319 -28.88 17.44 -2.91
CA ALA A 319 -27.44 17.50 -2.73
C ALA A 319 -26.88 18.93 -2.85
N ALA A 320 -27.40 19.73 -3.78
CA ALA A 320 -26.96 21.11 -3.98
C ALA A 320 -27.49 22.09 -2.92
N LYS A 321 -28.66 21.81 -2.34
CA LYS A 321 -29.33 22.70 -1.37
C LYS A 321 -28.91 22.43 0.08
N VAL A 322 -28.63 21.17 0.42
CA VAL A 322 -28.48 20.73 1.82
C VAL A 322 -27.05 20.33 2.17
N TRP A 323 -26.31 19.73 1.25
CA TRP A 323 -24.99 19.15 1.54
C TRP A 323 -23.84 20.00 0.99
N GLY A 324 -22.74 20.08 1.75
CA GLY A 324 -21.53 20.81 1.34
C GLY A 324 -20.69 20.08 0.27
N ASP A 325 -20.88 18.77 0.09
CA ASP A 325 -20.19 17.89 -0.85
C ASP A 325 -21.04 17.60 -2.11
N ALA A 326 -21.70 18.62 -2.64
CA ALA A 326 -22.74 18.51 -3.67
C ALA A 326 -22.34 17.67 -4.90
N LEU A 327 -21.08 17.74 -5.37
CA LEU A 327 -20.62 17.00 -6.55
C LEU A 327 -20.61 15.48 -6.33
N GLU A 328 -20.02 15.03 -5.23
CA GLU A 328 -19.90 13.59 -4.90
C GLU A 328 -21.25 13.03 -4.45
N ALA A 329 -21.97 13.78 -3.63
CA ALA A 329 -23.27 13.37 -3.14
C ALA A 329 -24.34 13.33 -4.24
N ARG A 330 -24.23 14.17 -5.27
CA ARG A 330 -25.11 14.13 -6.45
C ARG A 330 -24.95 12.83 -7.23
N GLN A 331 -23.72 12.36 -7.45
CA GLN A 331 -23.48 11.09 -8.16
C GLN A 331 -24.16 9.92 -7.44
N LEU A 332 -24.06 9.87 -6.11
CA LEU A 332 -24.75 8.87 -5.31
C LEU A 332 -26.28 9.03 -5.36
N THR A 333 -26.78 10.27 -5.34
CA THR A 333 -28.22 10.54 -5.45
C THR A 333 -28.76 10.08 -6.80
N GLU A 334 -28.07 10.42 -7.88
CA GLU A 334 -28.41 9.99 -9.24
C GLU A 334 -28.32 8.47 -9.40
N HIS A 335 -27.43 7.81 -8.64
CA HIS A 335 -27.34 6.36 -8.58
C HIS A 335 -28.60 5.71 -7.99
N TYR A 336 -29.03 6.15 -6.81
CA TYR A 336 -30.22 5.60 -6.16
C TYR A 336 -31.53 6.01 -6.85
N LEU A 337 -31.55 7.11 -7.61
CA LEU A 337 -32.66 7.47 -8.50
C LEU A 337 -32.71 6.64 -9.78
N GLY A 338 -31.66 5.86 -10.09
CA GLY A 338 -31.55 5.05 -11.31
C GLY A 338 -31.17 5.85 -12.57
N THR A 339 -30.78 7.12 -12.43
CA THR A 339 -30.33 7.97 -13.55
C THR A 339 -28.87 7.75 -13.93
N LEU A 340 -28.04 7.37 -12.97
CA LEU A 340 -26.62 7.01 -13.14
C LEU A 340 -26.41 5.60 -12.58
N VAL A 341 -25.52 4.80 -13.16
CA VAL A 341 -25.15 3.51 -12.57
C VAL A 341 -23.68 3.57 -12.20
N LEU A 342 -23.40 3.65 -10.90
CA LEU A 342 -22.05 3.57 -10.35
C LEU A 342 -21.62 2.10 -10.25
N SER A 343 -20.33 1.83 -10.45
CA SER A 343 -19.75 0.53 -10.12
C SER A 343 -19.80 0.28 -8.60
N ARG A 344 -19.71 -0.98 -8.19
CA ARG A 344 -19.72 -1.34 -6.75
C ARG A 344 -18.56 -0.69 -6.00
N LEU A 345 -17.40 -0.61 -6.66
CA LEU A 345 -16.22 0.06 -6.15
C LEU A 345 -16.44 1.56 -5.98
N GLU A 346 -16.95 2.25 -7.00
CA GLU A 346 -17.24 3.70 -6.91
C GLU A 346 -18.29 4.00 -5.84
N LEU A 347 -19.35 3.19 -5.75
CA LEU A 347 -20.39 3.31 -4.73
C LEU A 347 -19.80 3.26 -3.32
N ALA A 348 -18.92 2.28 -3.05
CA ALA A 348 -18.29 2.14 -1.74
C ALA A 348 -17.31 3.30 -1.44
N VAL A 349 -16.48 3.70 -2.40
CA VAL A 349 -15.50 4.78 -2.23
C VAL A 349 -16.18 6.14 -2.03
N LEU A 350 -17.14 6.49 -2.88
CA LEU A 350 -17.88 7.75 -2.80
C LEU A 350 -18.77 7.77 -1.54
N GLY A 351 -19.45 6.67 -1.24
CA GLY A 351 -20.29 6.54 -0.05
C GLY A 351 -19.49 6.76 1.23
N LEU A 352 -18.32 6.14 1.34
CA LEU A 352 -17.42 6.32 2.48
C LEU A 352 -16.95 7.77 2.60
N ARG A 353 -16.51 8.38 1.49
CA ARG A 353 -16.04 9.76 1.48
C ARG A 353 -17.13 10.74 1.92
N CYS A 354 -18.35 10.56 1.44
CA CYS A 354 -19.50 11.37 1.84
C CYS A 354 -19.81 11.20 3.34
N LEU A 355 -19.81 9.97 3.86
CA LEU A 355 -20.09 9.71 5.27
C LEU A 355 -19.04 10.32 6.21
N TYR A 356 -17.76 10.28 5.85
CA TYR A 356 -16.67 10.86 6.64
C TYR A 356 -16.61 12.39 6.62
N ARG A 357 -17.27 13.06 5.65
CA ARG A 357 -17.42 14.53 5.64
C ARG A 357 -18.54 15.04 6.55
N ARG A 358 -19.38 14.15 7.07
CA ARG A 358 -20.56 14.49 7.87
C ARG A 358 -20.26 14.44 9.36
N GLU A 359 -21.00 15.23 10.12
CA GLU A 359 -20.90 15.30 11.58
C GLU A 359 -21.56 14.07 12.22
N THR A 360 -20.95 13.57 13.28
CA THR A 360 -21.46 12.42 14.04
C THR A 360 -21.12 12.55 15.52
N THR A 361 -22.08 12.20 16.38
CA THR A 361 -21.85 11.92 17.80
C THR A 361 -21.47 10.44 17.91
N GLN A 362 -20.17 10.15 17.89
CA GLN A 362 -19.68 8.76 17.87
C GLN A 362 -20.15 7.97 19.09
N TYR A 363 -21.02 6.99 18.89
CA TYR A 363 -21.38 5.99 19.90
C TYR A 363 -20.37 4.85 19.90
N LEU A 364 -20.03 4.33 18.71
CA LEU A 364 -18.87 3.45 18.50
C LEU A 364 -17.84 4.16 17.61
N ALA A 365 -16.58 3.76 17.76
CA ALA A 365 -15.50 4.26 16.90
C ALA A 365 -15.76 3.95 15.42
N GLY A 366 -16.46 2.85 15.11
CA GLY A 366 -16.77 2.39 13.76
C GLY A 366 -18.05 2.94 13.12
N ASP A 367 -18.83 3.80 13.78
CA ASP A 367 -20.19 4.20 13.34
C ASP A 367 -20.23 4.71 11.89
N GLN A 368 -19.26 5.54 11.50
CA GLN A 368 -19.18 6.08 10.13
C GLN A 368 -18.94 5.01 9.07
N ALA A 369 -18.13 4.00 9.40
CA ALA A 369 -17.92 2.86 8.51
C ALA A 369 -19.18 1.98 8.48
N TYR A 370 -19.79 1.69 9.64
CA TYR A 370 -21.02 0.89 9.71
C TYR A 370 -22.22 1.56 9.03
N ALA A 371 -22.32 2.88 9.01
CA ALA A 371 -23.34 3.60 8.24
C ALA A 371 -23.29 3.27 6.73
N LEU A 372 -22.13 2.92 6.19
CA LEU A 372 -21.99 2.49 4.78
C LEU A 372 -22.79 1.22 4.48
N MET A 373 -22.99 0.33 5.45
CA MET A 373 -23.82 -0.85 5.24
C MET A 373 -25.27 -0.48 4.88
N GLY A 374 -25.73 0.71 5.29
CA GLY A 374 -26.95 1.40 4.82
C GLY A 374 -27.10 1.34 3.30
N LEU A 375 -26.01 1.66 2.61
CA LEU A 375 -25.93 1.82 1.17
C LEU A 375 -25.64 0.51 0.43
N LEU A 376 -24.95 -0.43 1.09
CA LEU A 376 -24.55 -1.70 0.51
C LEU A 376 -25.67 -2.77 0.58
N ARG A 377 -25.37 -3.94 0.01
CA ARG A 377 -26.30 -5.08 -0.08
C ARG A 377 -26.29 -5.92 1.19
N MET A 378 -25.10 -6.30 1.68
CA MET A 378 -24.91 -7.16 2.84
C MET A 378 -24.64 -6.35 4.10
N ARG A 379 -25.30 -6.71 5.20
CA ARG A 379 -25.16 -6.10 6.51
C ARG A 379 -24.59 -7.11 7.51
N PRO A 380 -23.27 -7.12 7.73
CA PRO A 380 -22.67 -7.96 8.78
C PRO A 380 -23.06 -7.43 10.17
N GLU A 381 -22.99 -8.31 11.17
CA GLU A 381 -23.21 -7.90 12.56
C GLU A 381 -22.13 -6.90 13.02
N VAL A 382 -22.59 -5.88 13.74
CA VAL A 382 -21.74 -4.82 14.30
C VAL A 382 -21.03 -5.35 15.54
N ASP A 383 -19.75 -5.02 15.67
CA ASP A 383 -18.96 -5.34 16.86
C ASP A 383 -18.43 -4.06 17.49
N LYS A 384 -18.70 -3.91 18.79
CA LYS A 384 -18.34 -2.73 19.59
C LYS A 384 -16.84 -2.55 19.73
N THR A 385 -16.07 -3.61 19.57
CA THR A 385 -14.61 -3.60 19.70
C THR A 385 -13.88 -3.26 18.40
N ASP A 386 -14.61 -3.05 17.30
CA ASP A 386 -14.00 -2.69 16.02
C ASP A 386 -13.52 -1.24 15.99
N THR A 387 -12.32 -1.05 15.45
CA THR A 387 -11.86 0.25 14.98
C THR A 387 -12.58 0.64 13.69
N PRO A 388 -12.52 1.92 13.27
CA PRO A 388 -13.11 2.36 12.00
C PRO A 388 -12.64 1.53 10.79
N PHE A 389 -11.35 1.20 10.74
CA PHE A 389 -10.77 0.42 9.64
C PHE A 389 -11.18 -1.07 9.70
N GLN A 390 -11.30 -1.65 10.90
CA GLN A 390 -11.79 -3.03 11.05
C GLN A 390 -13.26 -3.15 10.66
N ALA A 391 -14.10 -2.19 11.06
CA ALA A 391 -15.50 -2.11 10.67
C ALA A 391 -15.63 -2.02 9.13
N PHE A 392 -14.86 -1.15 8.49
CA PHE A 392 -14.81 -1.07 7.03
C PHE A 392 -14.30 -2.37 6.38
N SER A 393 -13.25 -2.98 6.92
CA SER A 393 -12.72 -4.25 6.40
C SER A 393 -13.77 -5.36 6.47
N ARG A 394 -14.55 -5.40 7.55
CA ARG A 394 -15.65 -6.35 7.73
C ARG A 394 -16.72 -6.16 6.67
N LEU A 395 -17.08 -4.91 6.40
CA LEU A 395 -18.04 -4.57 5.35
C LEU A 395 -17.53 -4.92 3.96
N SER A 396 -16.26 -4.65 3.68
CA SER A 396 -15.63 -4.93 2.39
C SER A 396 -15.42 -6.43 2.13
N ILE A 397 -15.31 -7.27 3.18
CA ILE A 397 -15.27 -8.73 3.03
C ILE A 397 -16.68 -9.30 2.89
N ALA A 398 -17.65 -8.77 3.66
CA ALA A 398 -19.04 -9.20 3.61
C ALA A 398 -19.71 -8.83 2.28
N ASN A 399 -19.35 -7.69 1.70
CA ASN A 399 -19.84 -7.21 0.42
C ASN A 399 -18.77 -7.44 -0.65
N ASP A 400 -19.12 -8.15 -1.73
CA ASP A 400 -18.26 -8.27 -2.91
C ASP A 400 -18.06 -6.91 -3.59
N SER A 401 -17.04 -6.18 -3.10
CA SER A 401 -16.72 -4.81 -3.45
C SER A 401 -15.53 -4.74 -4.41
N ASP A 402 -15.42 -5.68 -5.35
CA ASP A 402 -14.37 -5.76 -6.38
C ASP A 402 -12.93 -5.69 -5.81
N SER A 403 -12.71 -6.32 -4.65
CA SER A 403 -11.43 -6.32 -3.92
C SER A 403 -10.92 -4.91 -3.54
N LEU A 404 -11.84 -4.03 -3.11
CA LEU A 404 -11.53 -2.66 -2.70
C LEU A 404 -10.44 -2.57 -1.62
N LEU A 405 -10.49 -3.45 -0.62
CA LEU A 405 -9.53 -3.46 0.48
C LEU A 405 -8.12 -3.82 0.00
N GLU A 406 -8.01 -4.83 -0.86
CA GLU A 406 -6.76 -5.24 -1.50
C GLU A 406 -6.16 -4.11 -2.34
N ARG A 407 -7.00 -3.40 -3.11
CA ARG A 407 -6.61 -2.23 -3.91
C ARG A 407 -6.07 -1.12 -3.00
N TYR A 408 -6.78 -0.82 -1.92
CA TYR A 408 -6.37 0.20 -0.95
C TYR A 408 -5.02 -0.08 -0.31
N LEU A 409 -4.74 -1.33 0.05
CA LEU A 409 -3.44 -1.73 0.60
C LEU A 409 -2.28 -1.45 -0.37
N CYS A 410 -2.55 -1.50 -1.68
CA CYS A 410 -1.58 -1.27 -2.76
C CYS A 410 -1.46 0.21 -3.19
N MET A 411 -2.20 1.14 -2.56
CA MET A 411 -2.10 2.58 -2.82
C MET A 411 -1.22 3.28 -1.77
N VAL A 412 -0.54 4.36 -2.17
CA VAL A 412 0.23 5.23 -1.26
C VAL A 412 -0.55 6.52 -1.04
N PRO A 413 -0.83 6.95 0.19
CA PRO A 413 -1.51 8.22 0.42
C PRO A 413 -0.62 9.42 0.00
N PRO A 414 -1.17 10.45 -0.68
CA PRO A 414 -0.39 11.58 -1.21
C PRO A 414 0.23 12.47 -0.13
N SER A 415 -0.49 12.74 0.98
CA SER A 415 0.01 13.52 2.13
C SER A 415 0.78 12.67 3.14
N GLY A 416 1.06 11.42 2.80
CA GLY A 416 1.68 10.45 3.69
C GLY A 416 0.77 9.98 4.84
N ASP A 417 1.37 9.64 5.98
CA ASP A 417 0.72 9.00 7.14
C ASP A 417 -0.32 9.87 7.86
N THR A 418 -0.44 11.15 7.46
CA THR A 418 -1.45 12.08 7.99
C THR A 418 -2.78 11.97 7.25
N ALA A 419 -2.80 11.40 6.05
CA ALA A 419 -4.04 11.15 5.34
C ALA A 419 -4.79 10.02 6.04
N ALA A 420 -6.01 10.31 6.48
CA ALA A 420 -6.88 9.29 7.03
C ALA A 420 -7.19 8.21 5.99
N TRP A 421 -7.29 6.96 6.42
CA TRP A 421 -7.44 5.79 5.54
C TRP A 421 -8.67 5.84 4.61
N HIS A 422 -9.69 6.64 4.95
CA HIS A 422 -10.88 6.85 4.13
C HIS A 422 -10.61 7.73 2.89
N TYR A 423 -9.52 8.51 2.89
CA TYR A 423 -9.07 9.27 1.72
C TYR A 423 -8.30 8.32 0.80
N MET A 424 -9.02 7.49 0.03
CA MET A 424 -8.48 6.49 -0.89
C MET A 424 -7.88 7.10 -2.17
N ALA A 425 -7.05 8.12 -2.03
CA ALA A 425 -6.28 8.71 -3.13
C ALA A 425 -4.86 8.13 -3.17
N ASP A 426 -4.31 8.00 -4.38
CA ASP A 426 -2.97 7.48 -4.59
C ASP A 426 -1.97 8.60 -4.92
N ALA A 427 -0.75 8.50 -4.40
CA ALA A 427 0.34 9.44 -4.62
C ALA A 427 0.84 9.42 -6.08
N TYR A 428 0.55 8.34 -6.81
CA TYR A 428 0.83 8.24 -8.24
C TYR A 428 -0.28 8.82 -9.13
N GLY A 429 -1.37 9.34 -8.53
CA GLY A 429 -2.52 9.88 -9.27
C GLY A 429 -3.45 8.83 -9.87
N CYS A 430 -3.28 7.55 -9.51
CA CYS A 430 -4.13 6.45 -9.95
C CYS A 430 -5.41 6.38 -9.12
N SER A 431 -6.51 5.99 -9.74
CA SER A 431 -7.73 5.65 -9.02
C SER A 431 -7.69 4.20 -8.54
N ALA A 432 -8.51 3.88 -7.53
CA ALA A 432 -8.57 2.52 -6.99
C ALA A 432 -8.96 1.47 -8.04
N TRP A 433 -9.79 1.83 -9.04
CA TRP A 433 -10.19 0.91 -10.11
C TRP A 433 -9.06 0.56 -11.09
N ASP A 434 -8.04 1.42 -11.23
CA ASP A 434 -6.90 1.19 -12.14
C ASP A 434 -5.92 0.14 -11.60
N VAL A 435 -6.00 -0.16 -10.29
CA VAL A 435 -5.14 -1.12 -9.61
C VAL A 435 -5.83 -2.48 -9.61
N ALA A 436 -5.29 -3.46 -10.31
CA ALA A 436 -5.82 -4.83 -10.34
C ALA A 436 -5.10 -5.73 -9.33
N PRO A 437 -5.70 -6.05 -8.16
CA PRO A 437 -5.09 -6.96 -7.19
C PRO A 437 -5.21 -8.41 -7.67
N TYR A 438 -4.20 -9.22 -7.32
CA TYR A 438 -4.26 -10.69 -7.44
C TYR A 438 -4.09 -11.39 -6.09
N VAL A 439 -3.96 -10.60 -5.02
CA VAL A 439 -4.01 -11.07 -3.63
C VAL A 439 -5.43 -11.07 -3.12
N GLN A 440 -5.68 -11.77 -2.02
CA GLN A 440 -6.97 -11.79 -1.34
C GLN A 440 -6.81 -11.52 0.15
N VAL A 441 -7.71 -10.72 0.73
CA VAL A 441 -7.82 -10.58 2.17
C VAL A 441 -8.52 -11.81 2.74
N ALA A 442 -7.76 -12.61 3.48
CA ALA A 442 -8.22 -13.84 4.10
C ALA A 442 -8.91 -13.60 5.46
N GLY A 443 -8.59 -12.54 6.19
CA GLY A 443 -9.18 -12.27 7.50
C GLY A 443 -8.83 -10.90 8.09
N ILE A 444 -9.51 -10.53 9.16
CA ILE A 444 -9.36 -9.26 9.88
C ILE A 444 -8.76 -9.56 11.25
N CYS A 445 -7.72 -8.83 11.62
CA CYS A 445 -7.02 -8.97 12.89
C CYS A 445 -7.19 -7.71 13.75
N ASP A 446 -6.72 -7.80 14.99
CA ASP A 446 -6.69 -6.65 15.93
C ASP A 446 -5.75 -5.53 15.44
N ASN A 447 -5.83 -4.33 15.99
CA ASN A 447 -4.90 -3.21 15.70
C ASN A 447 -4.79 -2.83 14.21
N ASP A 448 -5.91 -2.58 13.52
CA ASP A 448 -5.94 -2.11 12.13
C ASP A 448 -5.09 -2.93 11.14
N SER A 449 -5.24 -4.25 11.23
CA SER A 449 -4.48 -5.19 10.41
C SER A 449 -5.36 -6.28 9.83
N VAL A 450 -4.93 -6.81 8.69
CA VAL A 450 -5.66 -7.84 7.93
C VAL A 450 -4.69 -8.93 7.50
N VAL A 451 -5.19 -10.13 7.26
CA VAL A 451 -4.40 -11.25 6.73
C VAL A 451 -4.52 -11.25 5.22
N LEU A 452 -3.40 -11.17 4.51
CA LEU A 452 -3.32 -11.32 3.06
C LEU A 452 -2.83 -12.71 2.68
N ASP A 453 -3.35 -13.24 1.59
CA ASP A 453 -2.92 -14.48 0.94
C ASP A 453 -2.61 -14.24 -0.55
N GLY A 454 -1.76 -15.10 -1.13
CA GLY A 454 -1.46 -15.10 -2.57
C GLY A 454 -0.39 -14.11 -3.04
N ALA A 455 0.29 -13.39 -2.14
CA ALA A 455 1.33 -12.44 -2.52
C ALA A 455 2.64 -13.12 -2.92
N TYR A 456 3.40 -12.46 -3.80
CA TYR A 456 4.79 -12.82 -4.10
C TYR A 456 5.70 -11.90 -3.29
N GLY A 457 6.80 -12.40 -2.75
CA GLY A 457 7.63 -11.58 -1.88
C GLY A 457 9.11 -11.90 -1.89
N ALA A 458 9.88 -10.88 -1.55
CA ALA A 458 11.33 -10.94 -1.44
C ALA A 458 11.82 -10.17 -0.21
N SER A 459 12.90 -10.64 0.39
CA SER A 459 13.57 -9.93 1.48
C SER A 459 14.50 -8.84 0.95
N ILE A 460 14.51 -7.67 1.58
CA ILE A 460 15.45 -6.60 1.27
C ILE A 460 16.66 -6.71 2.20
N ARG A 461 17.87 -6.66 1.63
CA ARG A 461 19.11 -6.72 2.39
C ARG A 461 19.64 -5.32 2.70
N TRP A 462 19.58 -4.96 3.98
CA TRP A 462 20.00 -3.63 4.47
C TRP A 462 21.43 -3.59 5.02
N LYS A 463 21.95 -4.68 5.57
CA LYS A 463 23.23 -4.67 6.31
C LYS A 463 24.45 -4.35 5.44
N SER A 464 24.52 -4.97 4.26
CA SER A 464 25.65 -4.84 3.35
C SER A 464 25.32 -5.44 2.00
N PHE A 465 26.02 -4.98 0.97
CA PHE A 465 26.06 -5.67 -0.31
C PHE A 465 26.67 -7.08 -0.15
N HIS A 466 26.41 -7.93 -1.14
CA HIS A 466 27.10 -9.19 -1.35
C HIS A 466 27.52 -9.25 -2.82
N PRO A 467 28.56 -10.02 -3.17
CA PRO A 467 28.95 -10.19 -4.57
C PRO A 467 27.80 -10.83 -5.34
N VAL A 468 27.32 -10.14 -6.37
CA VAL A 468 26.18 -10.56 -7.20
C VAL A 468 26.70 -11.28 -8.44
N GLY A 469 26.17 -12.47 -8.72
CA GLY A 469 26.49 -13.23 -9.93
C GLY A 469 25.96 -12.54 -11.19
N PHE A 470 26.72 -12.54 -12.27
CA PHE A 470 26.27 -12.04 -13.57
C PHE A 470 26.82 -12.89 -14.72
N ALA A 471 26.05 -13.01 -15.80
CA ALA A 471 26.47 -13.58 -17.06
C ALA A 471 26.69 -12.47 -18.10
N ARG A 472 27.68 -12.67 -18.95
CA ARG A 472 27.99 -11.79 -20.09
C ARG A 472 27.71 -12.53 -21.39
N LEU A 473 27.41 -11.78 -22.46
CA LEU A 473 27.37 -12.34 -23.81
C LEU A 473 28.75 -12.89 -24.18
N PHE A 474 28.74 -14.03 -24.87
CA PHE A 474 29.95 -14.60 -25.45
C PHE A 474 30.52 -13.63 -26.49
N SER A 475 31.83 -13.37 -26.42
CA SER A 475 32.52 -12.47 -27.33
C SER A 475 33.92 -13.01 -27.60
N TRP A 476 34.18 -13.38 -28.85
CA TRP A 476 35.51 -13.85 -29.30
C TRP A 476 36.61 -12.84 -28.99
N ARG A 477 36.33 -11.54 -29.15
CA ARG A 477 37.28 -10.47 -28.80
C ARG A 477 37.64 -10.51 -27.32
N ARG A 478 36.67 -10.70 -26.42
CA ARG A 478 36.94 -10.79 -24.97
C ARG A 478 37.59 -12.10 -24.57
N LEU A 479 37.25 -13.20 -25.23
CA LEU A 479 37.91 -14.48 -25.02
C LEU A 479 39.39 -14.38 -25.40
N LEU A 480 39.69 -13.79 -26.56
CA LEU A 480 41.06 -13.52 -27.00
C LEU A 480 41.78 -12.59 -26.04
N VAL A 481 41.14 -11.50 -25.59
CA VAL A 481 41.71 -10.59 -24.58
C VAL A 481 41.98 -11.32 -23.26
N SER A 482 41.04 -12.15 -22.80
CA SER A 482 41.19 -12.95 -21.58
C SER A 482 42.33 -13.96 -21.72
N PHE A 483 42.48 -14.58 -22.89
CA PHE A 483 43.56 -15.50 -23.20
C PHE A 483 44.91 -14.79 -23.25
N LEU A 484 45.02 -13.69 -23.99
CA LEU A 484 46.24 -12.87 -24.07
C LEU A 484 46.67 -12.38 -22.69
N LEU A 485 45.73 -11.91 -21.87
CA LEU A 485 46.02 -11.53 -20.49
C LEU A 485 46.45 -12.76 -19.69
N GLN A 486 45.63 -13.81 -19.53
CA GLN A 486 45.96 -14.95 -18.68
C GLN A 486 47.29 -15.66 -19.07
N PHE A 487 47.58 -15.76 -20.36
CA PHE A 487 48.77 -16.46 -20.88
C PHE A 487 49.93 -15.53 -21.22
N ASN A 488 49.86 -14.21 -20.98
CA ASN A 488 50.93 -13.28 -21.38
C ASN A 488 52.31 -13.69 -20.83
N GLY A 489 52.36 -14.10 -19.56
CA GLY A 489 53.60 -14.57 -18.93
C GLY A 489 54.18 -15.82 -19.60
N TRP A 490 53.31 -16.77 -19.97
CA TRP A 490 53.71 -17.97 -20.69
C TRP A 490 54.14 -17.67 -22.13
N ILE A 491 53.49 -16.72 -22.80
CA ILE A 491 53.85 -16.27 -24.17
C ILE A 491 55.25 -15.64 -24.16
N LEU A 492 55.55 -14.79 -23.17
CA LEU A 492 56.88 -14.17 -23.02
C LEU A 492 57.96 -15.20 -22.67
N VAL A 493 57.69 -16.12 -21.75
CA VAL A 493 58.63 -17.19 -21.39
C VAL A 493 58.87 -18.15 -22.56
N ALA A 494 57.82 -18.55 -23.28
CA ALA A 494 57.95 -19.39 -24.47
C ALA A 494 58.76 -18.69 -25.58
N GLY A 495 58.49 -17.40 -25.84
CA GLY A 495 59.28 -16.58 -26.76
C GLY A 495 60.75 -16.52 -26.38
N ALA A 496 61.06 -16.29 -25.09
CA ALA A 496 62.42 -16.22 -24.56
C ALA A 496 63.15 -17.58 -24.54
N LEU A 497 62.46 -18.68 -24.25
CA LEU A 497 63.03 -20.04 -24.28
C LEU A 497 63.34 -20.49 -25.71
N LEU A 498 62.46 -20.19 -26.67
CA LEU A 498 62.70 -20.43 -28.09
C LEU A 498 63.88 -19.60 -28.61
N LEU A 499 64.07 -18.37 -28.10
CA LEU A 499 65.22 -17.52 -28.40
C LEU A 499 66.52 -18.07 -27.75
N LYS A 500 66.45 -18.60 -26.52
CA LYS A 500 67.62 -19.16 -25.79
C LYS A 500 68.18 -20.43 -26.45
N ASN A 501 67.33 -21.24 -27.09
CA ASN A 501 67.75 -22.39 -27.89
C ASN A 501 68.54 -21.99 -29.16
N ILE A 502 68.59 -20.70 -29.50
CA ILE A 502 69.44 -20.15 -30.56
C ILE A 502 70.80 -19.72 -30.00
N VAL A 503 70.90 -19.37 -28.71
CA VAL A 503 72.16 -18.92 -28.05
C VAL A 503 73.03 -20.09 -27.55
N LYS A 504 72.49 -21.32 -27.52
CA LYS A 504 73.24 -22.58 -27.35
C LYS A 504 73.10 -23.43 -28.62
N PRO A 505 73.68 -23.04 -29.76
CA PRO A 505 74.96 -23.67 -30.12
C PRO A 505 75.84 -22.77 -31.03
N LEU A 506 77.01 -22.36 -30.54
CA LEU A 506 78.12 -21.96 -31.42
C LEU A 506 78.83 -23.21 -32.04
N ILE A 507 78.32 -24.43 -31.82
CA ILE A 507 79.08 -25.68 -32.08
C ILE A 507 78.40 -26.68 -33.05
N ASP A 508 77.09 -26.63 -33.34
CA ASP A 508 76.46 -27.64 -34.24
C ASP A 508 75.91 -27.05 -35.54
N LEU A 509 76.81 -26.85 -36.51
CA LEU A 509 76.55 -26.30 -37.84
C LEU A 509 75.68 -27.20 -38.75
N ALA A 510 75.39 -28.46 -38.35
CA ALA A 510 74.81 -29.47 -39.24
C ALA A 510 73.28 -29.68 -39.10
N ARG A 511 72.58 -29.06 -38.15
CA ARG A 511 71.09 -29.13 -38.03
C ARG A 511 70.36 -27.87 -38.52
N LEU A 512 71.10 -26.92 -39.11
CA LEU A 512 70.67 -25.52 -39.32
C LEU A 512 69.91 -25.24 -40.64
N LEU A 513 69.73 -26.22 -41.54
CA LEU A 513 69.25 -25.94 -42.91
C LEU A 513 67.76 -26.17 -43.18
N LEU A 514 66.96 -26.66 -42.22
CA LEU A 514 65.51 -26.87 -42.43
C LEU A 514 64.59 -26.35 -41.30
N THR A 515 65.13 -25.75 -40.23
CA THR A 515 64.34 -25.41 -39.01
C THR A 515 64.52 -23.97 -38.50
N THR A 516 65.23 -23.09 -39.21
CA THR A 516 65.83 -21.88 -38.63
C THR A 516 65.13 -20.53 -38.92
N PRO A 517 64.55 -20.24 -40.10
CA PRO A 517 63.81 -18.98 -40.27
C PRO A 517 62.44 -19.03 -39.59
N VAL A 518 61.78 -20.20 -39.60
CA VAL A 518 60.43 -20.37 -39.06
C VAL A 518 60.41 -20.23 -37.54
N ASN A 519 61.37 -20.85 -36.84
CA ASN A 519 61.46 -20.76 -35.38
C ASN A 519 61.88 -19.36 -34.89
N LEU A 520 62.77 -18.67 -35.62
CA LEU A 520 63.13 -17.29 -35.36
C LEU A 520 61.92 -16.36 -35.54
N PHE A 521 61.17 -16.55 -36.64
CA PHE A 521 59.96 -15.78 -36.92
C PHE A 521 58.88 -16.03 -35.84
N ILE A 522 58.66 -17.28 -35.43
CA ILE A 522 57.72 -17.64 -34.38
C ILE A 522 58.14 -17.04 -33.03
N SER A 523 59.42 -17.14 -32.66
CA SER A 523 59.95 -16.57 -31.41
C SER A 523 59.78 -15.04 -31.38
N LEU A 524 60.19 -14.34 -32.44
CA LEU A 524 60.04 -12.90 -32.56
C LEU A 524 58.55 -12.49 -32.52
N THR A 525 57.69 -13.25 -33.18
CA THR A 525 56.24 -13.01 -33.17
C THR A 525 55.65 -13.14 -31.77
N PHE A 526 55.98 -14.20 -31.02
CA PHE A 526 55.53 -14.34 -29.63
C PHE A 526 56.07 -13.25 -28.70
N LEU A 527 57.33 -12.83 -28.90
CA LEU A 527 57.96 -11.77 -28.11
C LEU A 527 57.29 -10.41 -28.38
N VAL A 528 57.04 -10.09 -29.66
CA VAL A 528 56.31 -8.88 -30.07
C VAL A 528 54.87 -8.90 -29.54
N ILE A 529 54.16 -10.03 -29.63
CA ILE A 529 52.80 -10.18 -29.09
C ILE A 529 52.80 -10.01 -27.57
N GLY A 530 53.77 -10.60 -26.86
CA GLY A 530 53.87 -10.49 -25.40
C GLY A 530 54.18 -9.06 -24.93
N ILE A 531 55.11 -8.38 -25.59
CA ILE A 531 55.47 -6.98 -25.29
C ILE A 531 54.30 -6.04 -25.60
N THR A 532 53.69 -6.17 -26.78
CA THR A 532 52.54 -5.33 -27.16
C THR A 532 51.35 -5.55 -26.23
N THR A 533 51.08 -6.80 -25.83
CA THR A 533 50.05 -7.12 -24.83
C THR A 533 50.37 -6.47 -23.49
N PHE A 534 51.63 -6.51 -23.03
CA PHE A 534 52.10 -5.90 -21.79
C PHE A 534 51.86 -4.39 -21.77
N PHE A 535 52.26 -3.66 -22.83
CA PHE A 535 51.97 -2.23 -22.92
C PHE A 535 50.48 -1.95 -23.06
N CYS A 536 49.74 -2.74 -23.84
CA CYS A 536 48.30 -2.54 -24.02
C CYS A 536 47.44 -2.99 -22.83
N MET A 537 48.00 -3.54 -21.75
CA MET A 537 47.25 -4.15 -20.64
C MET A 537 46.15 -3.27 -20.05
N PRO A 538 46.36 -1.98 -19.73
CA PRO A 538 45.31 -1.15 -19.15
C PRO A 538 44.07 -1.07 -20.05
N THR A 539 44.28 -0.95 -21.36
CA THR A 539 43.19 -0.89 -22.35
C THR A 539 42.48 -2.23 -22.52
N LEU A 540 43.23 -3.34 -22.46
CA LEU A 540 42.71 -4.70 -22.53
C LEU A 540 41.85 -5.03 -21.29
N ILE A 541 42.28 -4.61 -20.09
CA ILE A 541 41.52 -4.77 -18.84
C ILE A 541 40.19 -4.00 -18.90
N ARG A 542 40.20 -2.74 -19.37
CA ARG A 542 38.97 -1.95 -19.60
C ARG A 542 38.01 -2.64 -20.55
N ARG A 543 38.51 -3.23 -21.65
CA ARG A 543 37.70 -4.00 -22.61
C ARG A 543 37.15 -5.31 -22.04
N LEU A 544 37.93 -5.99 -21.19
CA LEU A 544 37.54 -7.23 -20.53
C LEU A 544 36.43 -6.97 -19.49
N MET A 545 36.58 -5.93 -18.68
CA MET A 545 35.69 -5.62 -17.55
C MET A 545 34.48 -4.78 -17.94
N GLY A 546 34.55 -4.04 -19.04
CA GLY A 546 33.46 -3.22 -19.56
C GLY A 546 32.35 -4.00 -20.27
N GLY A 547 31.31 -3.24 -20.64
CA GLY A 547 30.13 -3.71 -21.37
C GLY A 547 28.96 -4.14 -20.50
N GLN A 548 27.85 -4.46 -21.16
CA GLN A 548 26.58 -4.82 -20.53
C GLN A 548 26.52 -6.28 -20.08
N PHE A 549 25.70 -6.54 -19.07
CA PHE A 549 25.41 -7.88 -18.57
C PHE A 549 24.17 -8.44 -19.28
N ARG A 550 24.18 -9.75 -19.55
CA ARG A 550 23.04 -10.43 -20.18
C ARG A 550 22.00 -10.82 -19.14
N SER A 551 22.46 -11.36 -18.02
CA SER A 551 21.63 -11.73 -16.88
C SER A 551 22.39 -11.49 -15.60
N VAL A 552 21.69 -11.02 -14.58
CA VAL A 552 22.27 -10.75 -13.26
C VAL A 552 21.39 -11.43 -12.22
N GLU A 553 22.03 -11.90 -11.17
CA GLU A 553 21.37 -12.48 -10.01
C GLU A 553 20.43 -11.44 -9.38
N ALA A 554 19.23 -11.91 -9.06
CA ALA A 554 18.16 -11.08 -8.57
C ALA A 554 18.36 -10.81 -7.07
N ALA A 555 18.76 -9.59 -6.73
CA ALA A 555 18.95 -9.16 -5.35
C ALA A 555 18.37 -7.76 -5.13
N LEU A 556 17.78 -7.58 -3.94
CA LEU A 556 17.30 -6.29 -3.45
C LEU A 556 18.20 -5.81 -2.32
N PHE A 557 18.80 -4.65 -2.51
CA PHE A 557 19.56 -3.98 -1.47
C PHE A 557 18.91 -2.67 -1.09
N GLY A 558 18.88 -2.38 0.21
CA GLY A 558 18.40 -1.12 0.74
C GLY A 558 19.54 -0.31 1.35
N VAL A 559 19.53 1.00 1.12
CA VAL A 559 20.44 1.97 1.73
C VAL A 559 19.62 3.13 2.31
N GLU A 560 19.93 3.56 3.54
CA GLU A 560 19.39 4.79 4.13
C GLU A 560 20.12 6.00 3.54
N GLY A 561 19.36 6.93 2.97
CA GLY A 561 19.88 8.07 2.23
C GLY A 561 19.92 7.88 0.72
N TYR A 562 20.43 8.92 0.04
CA TYR A 562 20.58 8.97 -1.41
C TYR A 562 21.93 8.42 -1.85
N ILE A 563 21.94 7.50 -2.81
CA ILE A 563 23.17 6.99 -3.44
C ILE A 563 23.07 7.11 -4.96
N THR A 564 24.15 7.55 -5.61
CA THR A 564 24.19 7.64 -7.07
C THR A 564 24.32 6.24 -7.70
N PRO A 565 23.79 6.02 -8.92
CA PRO A 565 23.92 4.74 -9.62
C PRO A 565 25.38 4.34 -9.82
N ALA A 566 26.28 5.30 -10.09
CA ALA A 566 27.71 5.05 -10.23
C ALA A 566 28.35 4.54 -8.93
N THR A 567 27.98 5.09 -7.78
CA THR A 567 28.50 4.64 -6.47
C THR A 567 27.95 3.27 -6.11
N ALA A 568 26.66 3.00 -6.38
CA ALA A 568 26.06 1.68 -6.20
C ALA A 568 26.73 0.62 -7.10
N GLU A 569 26.95 0.94 -8.38
CA GLU A 569 27.61 0.05 -9.35
C GLU A 569 29.05 -0.27 -8.91
N ARG A 570 29.82 0.73 -8.47
CA ARG A 570 31.18 0.52 -7.92
C ARG A 570 31.17 -0.33 -6.66
N ALA A 571 30.18 -0.17 -5.78
CA ALA A 571 30.14 -0.92 -4.54
C ALA A 571 29.79 -2.41 -4.75
N ILE A 572 28.93 -2.72 -5.71
CA ILE A 572 28.45 -4.07 -6.03
C ILE A 572 29.34 -4.78 -7.06
N PHE A 573 29.55 -4.14 -8.22
CA PHE A 573 30.29 -4.69 -9.36
C PHE A 573 31.73 -4.18 -9.48
N GLY A 574 32.17 -3.31 -8.57
CA GLY A 574 33.56 -2.82 -8.48
C GLY A 574 33.91 -1.66 -9.40
N CYS A 575 33.22 -1.49 -10.54
CA CYS A 575 33.45 -0.40 -11.51
C CYS A 575 32.13 0.28 -11.87
N ALA A 576 32.17 1.57 -12.24
CA ALA A 576 31.03 2.28 -12.81
C ALA A 576 31.15 2.31 -14.35
N TYR A 577 30.31 1.55 -15.04
CA TYR A 577 30.20 1.57 -16.51
C TYR A 577 28.87 2.16 -16.99
N GLY A 578 28.08 2.75 -16.09
CA GLY A 578 26.77 3.31 -16.42
C GLY A 578 25.73 2.23 -16.71
N ARG A 579 25.85 1.07 -16.03
CA ARG A 579 24.89 -0.05 -16.21
C ARG A 579 23.63 0.13 -15.39
N MET A 580 23.75 0.79 -14.24
CA MET A 580 22.63 1.09 -13.37
C MET A 580 22.03 2.45 -13.74
N ALA A 581 20.70 2.52 -13.75
CA ALA A 581 19.94 3.73 -14.03
C ALA A 581 18.95 4.04 -12.91
N TRP A 582 18.39 5.25 -12.90
CA TRP A 582 17.26 5.58 -12.05
C TRP A 582 15.98 5.01 -12.65
N SER A 583 15.09 4.51 -11.79
CA SER A 583 13.77 4.04 -12.23
C SER A 583 12.95 5.22 -12.75
N THR A 584 12.28 4.99 -13.88
CA THR A 584 11.51 6.05 -14.57
C THR A 584 10.30 6.51 -13.77
N ASN A 585 9.53 5.55 -13.24
CA ASN A 585 8.29 5.76 -12.49
C ASN A 585 8.18 4.83 -11.26
N GLY A 586 9.32 4.42 -10.67
CA GLY A 586 9.36 3.44 -9.58
C GLY A 586 8.80 3.94 -8.24
N SER A 587 8.80 5.25 -8.01
CA SER A 587 8.22 5.89 -6.83
C SER A 587 7.62 7.26 -7.16
N PRO A 588 6.90 7.90 -6.23
CA PRO A 588 6.45 9.29 -6.42
C PRO A 588 7.61 10.30 -6.51
N LEU A 589 8.82 9.91 -6.06
CA LEU A 589 10.03 10.72 -6.17
C LEU A 589 10.80 10.48 -7.48
N SER A 590 10.47 9.44 -8.24
CA SER A 590 11.10 9.19 -9.54
C SER A 590 10.81 10.35 -10.50
N ARG A 591 11.80 10.67 -11.34
CA ARG A 591 11.69 11.67 -12.40
C ARG A 591 12.13 11.06 -13.72
N SER A 592 11.42 11.37 -14.79
CA SER A 592 11.74 10.91 -16.14
C SER A 592 11.43 11.99 -17.17
N TYR A 593 12.12 11.94 -18.30
CA TYR A 593 11.90 12.81 -19.46
C TYR A 593 11.97 11.96 -20.73
N MET A 594 11.39 12.48 -21.81
CA MET A 594 11.56 11.92 -23.14
C MET A 594 12.83 12.50 -23.77
N ASN A 595 13.73 11.65 -24.25
CA ASN A 595 14.89 12.09 -25.00
C ASN A 595 14.50 12.44 -26.46
N GLU A 596 15.46 12.95 -27.24
CA GLU A 596 15.28 13.27 -28.67
C GLU A 596 14.85 12.07 -29.53
N ARG A 597 15.07 10.85 -29.04
CA ARG A 597 14.71 9.58 -29.70
C ARG A 597 13.34 9.04 -29.25
N HIS A 598 12.56 9.84 -28.50
CA HIS A 598 11.28 9.44 -27.91
C HIS A 598 11.38 8.26 -26.92
N GLU A 599 12.55 8.03 -26.33
CA GLU A 599 12.75 7.05 -25.26
C GLU A 599 12.59 7.74 -23.90
N ARG A 600 11.90 7.07 -22.98
CA ARG A 600 11.71 7.57 -21.62
C ARG A 600 12.88 7.15 -20.73
N VAL A 601 13.64 8.13 -20.22
CA VAL A 601 14.85 7.87 -19.43
C VAL A 601 14.67 8.41 -18.02
N GLY A 602 15.08 7.62 -17.02
CA GLY A 602 15.10 8.01 -15.62
C GLY A 602 16.19 9.05 -15.34
N VAL A 603 15.82 10.08 -14.58
CA VAL A 603 16.71 11.18 -14.20
C VAL A 603 16.99 11.08 -12.70
N ASP A 604 18.17 11.56 -12.32
CA ASP A 604 18.50 11.76 -10.93
C ASP A 604 17.42 12.59 -10.20
N PRO A 605 16.75 12.02 -9.18
CA PRO A 605 15.67 12.70 -8.46
C PRO A 605 16.10 14.02 -7.82
N LEU A 606 17.38 14.19 -7.46
CA LEU A 606 17.87 15.44 -6.84
C LEU A 606 17.95 16.61 -7.81
N ARG A 607 17.78 16.42 -9.11
CA ARG A 607 17.65 17.54 -10.05
C ARG A 607 16.37 18.35 -9.81
N ASP A 608 15.36 17.73 -9.20
CA ASP A 608 14.15 18.43 -8.78
C ASP A 608 14.36 19.07 -7.39
N PRO A 609 14.25 20.41 -7.28
CA PRO A 609 14.46 21.10 -6.00
C PRO A 609 13.53 20.61 -4.89
N ALA A 610 12.29 20.22 -5.22
CA ALA A 610 11.34 19.71 -4.23
C ALA A 610 11.81 18.37 -3.62
N THR A 611 12.39 17.49 -4.44
CA THR A 611 12.95 16.23 -3.96
C THR A 611 14.24 16.46 -3.17
N GLN A 612 15.08 17.40 -3.61
CA GLN A 612 16.30 17.75 -2.90
C GLN A 612 16.02 18.27 -1.49
N GLU A 613 15.02 19.15 -1.34
CA GLU A 613 14.59 19.66 -0.04
C GLU A 613 14.13 18.51 0.89
N LYS A 614 13.32 17.59 0.37
CA LYS A 614 12.87 16.41 1.12
C LYS A 614 14.02 15.52 1.57
N VAL A 615 15.02 15.29 0.70
CA VAL A 615 16.23 14.53 1.06
C VAL A 615 17.01 15.23 2.17
N ASN A 616 17.13 16.56 2.11
CA ASN A 616 17.82 17.34 3.14
C ASN A 616 17.07 17.32 4.48
N LEU A 617 15.74 17.46 4.47
CA LEU A 617 14.91 17.36 5.67
C LEU A 617 14.98 15.96 6.30
N ALA A 618 14.98 14.91 5.47
CA ALA A 618 15.08 13.52 5.92
C ALA A 618 16.39 13.20 6.65
N LYS A 619 17.49 13.92 6.37
CA LYS A 619 18.78 13.74 7.08
C LYS A 619 18.67 14.10 8.57
N VAL A 620 17.75 14.99 8.95
CA VAL A 620 17.59 15.51 10.31
C VAL A 620 16.34 14.96 11.00
N ALA A 621 15.63 14.01 10.37
CA ALA A 621 14.40 13.45 10.89
C ALA A 621 14.60 12.74 12.25
N MET A 622 13.70 13.00 13.20
CA MET A 622 13.64 12.32 14.50
C MET A 622 13.07 10.88 14.36
N PRO A 623 13.14 10.03 15.40
CA PRO A 623 12.40 8.77 15.42
C PRO A 623 10.92 8.97 15.10
N GLY A 624 10.36 8.15 14.21
CA GLY A 624 8.97 8.31 13.73
C GLY A 624 8.81 9.32 12.58
N GLY A 625 9.82 10.16 12.33
CA GLY A 625 9.86 11.03 11.16
C GLY A 625 10.13 10.25 9.87
N ARG A 626 9.65 10.81 8.75
CA ARG A 626 9.91 10.27 7.41
C ARG A 626 11.37 10.41 7.03
N ARG A 627 11.89 9.35 6.41
CA ARG A 627 13.26 9.25 5.93
C ARG A 627 13.26 8.82 4.47
N VAL A 628 14.36 9.12 3.80
CA VAL A 628 14.57 8.72 2.42
C VAL A 628 15.47 7.50 2.38
N PHE A 629 15.08 6.52 1.58
CA PHE A 629 15.82 5.30 1.34
C PHE A 629 16.00 5.09 -0.17
N THR A 630 17.11 4.45 -0.54
CA THR A 630 17.34 4.00 -1.91
C THR A 630 17.23 2.49 -1.98
N LEU A 631 16.31 1.99 -2.80
CA LEU A 631 16.20 0.58 -3.18
C LEU A 631 17.03 0.34 -4.44
N ILE A 632 17.93 -0.64 -4.39
CA ILE A 632 18.76 -1.06 -5.52
C ILE A 632 18.27 -2.45 -5.96
N ASN A 633 17.77 -2.54 -7.18
CA ASN A 633 17.37 -3.80 -7.80
C ASN A 633 18.44 -4.24 -8.82
N THR A 634 19.18 -5.31 -8.51
CA THR A 634 20.24 -5.79 -9.41
C THR A 634 19.73 -6.58 -10.60
N TYR A 635 18.46 -7.02 -10.59
CA TYR A 635 17.89 -7.74 -11.73
C TYR A 635 17.53 -6.78 -12.87
N THR A 636 16.80 -5.71 -12.56
CA THR A 636 16.43 -4.66 -13.53
C THR A 636 17.53 -3.60 -13.72
N MET A 637 18.56 -3.61 -12.86
CA MET A 637 19.62 -2.59 -12.82
C MET A 637 19.11 -1.18 -12.52
N GLU A 638 18.07 -1.07 -11.71
CA GLU A 638 17.46 0.21 -11.37
C GLU A 638 17.63 0.59 -9.90
N LEU A 639 17.75 1.90 -9.67
CA LEU A 639 17.66 2.52 -8.35
C LEU A 639 16.32 3.24 -8.22
N THR A 640 15.65 3.03 -7.10
CA THR A 640 14.39 3.71 -6.77
C THR A 640 14.54 4.41 -5.42
N LEU A 641 14.39 5.74 -5.43
CA LEU A 641 14.37 6.57 -4.23
C LEU A 641 12.96 6.62 -3.65
N PHE A 642 12.76 6.40 -2.37
CA PHE A 642 11.42 6.45 -1.76
C PHE A 642 11.45 6.95 -0.31
N GLU A 643 10.30 7.42 0.16
CA GLU A 643 10.08 7.83 1.54
C GLU A 643 9.44 6.70 2.35
N ALA A 644 9.92 6.51 3.58
CA ALA A 644 9.33 5.60 4.57
C ALA A 644 9.69 6.08 5.99
N VAL A 645 8.96 5.65 7.01
CA VAL A 645 9.29 5.96 8.41
C VAL A 645 10.38 5.01 8.91
N ARG A 646 10.28 3.72 8.55
CA ARG A 646 11.25 2.68 8.88
C ARG A 646 11.77 2.00 7.62
N PRO A 647 12.98 1.43 7.64
CA PRO A 647 13.49 0.64 6.52
C PRO A 647 12.61 -0.60 6.29
N PRO A 648 11.98 -0.76 5.11
CA PRO A 648 11.16 -1.92 4.84
C PRO A 648 12.02 -3.18 4.69
N THR A 649 11.79 -4.20 5.52
CA THR A 649 12.57 -5.45 5.52
C THR A 649 12.17 -6.41 4.42
N CYS A 650 10.94 -6.28 3.93
CA CYS A 650 10.33 -7.18 2.94
C CYS A 650 9.57 -6.36 1.91
N LEU A 651 9.44 -6.93 0.72
CA LEU A 651 8.65 -6.39 -0.37
C LEU A 651 7.67 -7.45 -0.86
N PHE A 652 6.39 -7.09 -0.96
CA PHE A 652 5.30 -7.95 -1.40
C PHE A 652 4.65 -7.40 -2.66
N LEU A 653 4.71 -8.13 -3.76
CA LEU A 653 3.96 -7.80 -4.98
C LEU A 653 2.52 -8.27 -4.80
N CYS A 654 1.57 -7.34 -4.88
CA CYS A 654 0.17 -7.59 -4.58
C CYS A 654 -0.81 -7.23 -5.71
N ALA A 655 -0.43 -6.34 -6.62
CA ALA A 655 -1.31 -5.81 -7.67
C ALA A 655 -0.54 -5.43 -8.93
N VAL A 656 -1.28 -5.23 -10.02
CA VAL A 656 -0.77 -4.70 -11.29
C VAL A 656 -1.45 -3.36 -11.59
N GLU A 657 -0.70 -2.39 -12.11
CA GLU A 657 -1.23 -1.09 -12.53
C GLU A 657 -0.39 -0.53 -13.68
N GLY A 658 -1.04 -0.25 -14.81
CA GLY A 658 -0.40 0.32 -16.00
C GLY A 658 0.75 -0.53 -16.58
N GLY A 659 0.68 -1.86 -16.43
CA GLY A 659 1.75 -2.78 -16.86
C GLY A 659 2.95 -2.88 -15.90
N MET A 660 2.87 -2.28 -14.71
CA MET A 660 3.86 -2.40 -13.64
C MET A 660 3.27 -3.12 -12.42
N GLN A 661 4.12 -3.75 -11.61
CA GLN A 661 3.72 -4.41 -10.37
C GLN A 661 3.73 -3.41 -9.22
N ARG A 662 2.68 -3.41 -8.40
CA ARG A 662 2.59 -2.68 -7.13
C ARG A 662 3.19 -3.53 -6.02
N ALA A 663 4.29 -3.02 -5.49
CA ALA A 663 5.12 -3.66 -4.50
C ALA A 663 4.98 -2.95 -3.15
N ILE A 664 4.29 -3.59 -2.20
CA ILE A 664 4.14 -3.09 -0.84
C ILE A 664 5.44 -3.36 -0.08
N ALA A 665 6.13 -2.29 0.31
CA ALA A 665 7.33 -2.37 1.11
C ALA A 665 6.95 -2.30 2.59
N CYS A 666 7.29 -3.33 3.35
CA CYS A 666 6.82 -3.50 4.73
C CYS A 666 7.97 -3.61 5.74
N SER A 667 7.79 -2.99 6.90
CA SER A 667 8.60 -3.25 8.09
C SER A 667 8.00 -4.40 8.90
N TYR A 668 8.84 -5.26 9.47
CA TYR A 668 8.37 -6.41 10.24
C TYR A 668 8.34 -6.12 11.74
N ASP A 669 7.20 -6.36 12.38
CA ASP A 669 7.04 -6.39 13.82
C ASP A 669 6.90 -7.84 14.29
N TYR A 670 7.98 -8.36 14.85
CA TYR A 670 8.04 -9.74 15.33
C TYR A 670 7.19 -10.00 16.58
N THR A 671 6.80 -8.95 17.32
CA THR A 671 6.00 -9.09 18.56
C THR A 671 4.57 -9.49 18.25
N THR A 672 4.00 -8.92 17.18
CA THR A 672 2.63 -9.20 16.71
C THR A 672 2.58 -10.08 15.46
N GLN A 673 3.75 -10.46 14.91
CA GLN A 673 3.92 -11.10 13.60
C GLN A 673 3.25 -10.32 12.46
N THR A 674 3.31 -8.98 12.53
CA THR A 674 2.66 -8.08 11.58
C THR A 674 3.69 -7.39 10.69
N PHE A 675 3.43 -7.39 9.39
CA PHE A 675 4.13 -6.57 8.41
C PHE A 675 3.41 -5.23 8.28
N TYR A 676 4.04 -4.13 8.66
CA TYR A 676 3.43 -2.81 8.52
C TYR A 676 3.86 -2.18 7.21
N ARG A 677 2.88 -1.67 6.44
CA ARG A 677 3.14 -0.96 5.20
C ARG A 677 3.89 0.34 5.51
N GLU A 678 5.07 0.49 4.92
CA GLU A 678 5.86 1.72 5.01
C GLU A 678 5.71 2.56 3.74
N THR A 679 5.66 1.91 2.57
CA THR A 679 5.41 2.56 1.28
C THR A 679 4.96 1.54 0.24
N VAL A 680 4.56 2.01 -0.94
CA VAL A 680 4.35 1.15 -2.12
C VAL A 680 5.18 1.69 -3.28
N VAL A 681 6.00 0.83 -3.85
CA VAL A 681 6.84 1.11 -5.02
C VAL A 681 6.31 0.40 -6.25
N ARG A 682 6.66 0.89 -7.43
CA ARG A 682 6.35 0.24 -8.72
C ARG A 682 7.58 -0.50 -9.22
N MET A 683 7.39 -1.73 -9.67
CA MET A 683 8.45 -2.58 -10.20
C MET A 683 8.04 -3.16 -11.55
N GLU A 684 9.02 -3.49 -12.38
CA GLU A 684 8.75 -4.15 -13.67
C GLU A 684 8.08 -5.52 -13.49
N THR A 685 7.27 -5.92 -14.47
CA THR A 685 6.60 -7.24 -14.50
C THR A 685 7.56 -8.41 -14.45
N THR A 686 8.76 -8.27 -15.03
CA THR A 686 9.81 -9.31 -15.07
C THR A 686 10.30 -9.71 -13.67
N VAL A 687 10.10 -8.86 -12.67
CA VAL A 687 10.46 -9.11 -11.27
C VAL A 687 9.59 -10.21 -10.65
N LEU A 688 8.32 -10.30 -11.07
CA LEU A 688 7.33 -11.25 -10.53
C LEU A 688 7.80 -12.70 -10.70
N ASP A 689 8.33 -13.04 -11.88
CA ASP A 689 8.80 -14.39 -12.23
C ASP A 689 10.01 -14.86 -11.40
N ARG A 690 10.70 -13.93 -10.74
CA ARG A 690 11.89 -14.19 -9.93
C ARG A 690 11.60 -14.20 -8.43
N MET A 691 10.38 -13.86 -8.01
CA MET A 691 9.96 -13.88 -6.60
C MET A 691 9.20 -15.16 -6.26
N GLY A 692 9.33 -15.61 -5.01
CA GLY A 692 8.57 -16.75 -4.50
C GLY A 692 7.22 -16.32 -3.94
N ARG A 693 6.23 -17.22 -3.96
CA ARG A 693 4.97 -17.02 -3.23
C ARG A 693 5.23 -17.07 -1.73
N VAL A 694 4.57 -16.18 -1.00
CA VAL A 694 4.62 -16.13 0.46
C VAL A 694 3.30 -16.70 1.00
N PRO A 695 3.34 -17.56 2.04
CA PRO A 695 2.12 -18.00 2.69
C PRO A 695 1.41 -16.81 3.36
N ARG A 696 0.18 -17.03 3.83
CA ARG A 696 -0.61 -16.04 4.57
C ARG A 696 0.23 -15.24 5.56
N PHE A 697 0.07 -13.93 5.54
CA PHE A 697 0.74 -13.02 6.47
C PHE A 697 -0.17 -11.87 6.88
N ARG A 698 0.06 -11.36 8.08
CA ARG A 698 -0.68 -10.22 8.63
C ARG A 698 -0.03 -8.93 8.16
N ILE A 699 -0.81 -8.04 7.56
CA ILE A 699 -0.41 -6.70 7.15
C ILE A 699 -1.15 -5.64 7.96
N GLY A 700 -0.45 -4.63 8.45
CA GLY A 700 -1.02 -3.47 9.14
C GLY A 700 -0.77 -2.18 8.35
N ILE A 701 -1.69 -1.22 8.44
CA ILE A 701 -1.55 0.06 7.73
C ILE A 701 -0.50 0.95 8.40
N ARG A 702 -0.53 1.06 9.72
CA ARG A 702 0.36 1.92 10.49
C ARG A 702 0.89 1.17 11.70
N LYS A 703 2.21 1.17 11.86
CA LYS A 703 2.85 0.59 13.04
C LYS A 703 2.66 1.52 14.25
N PRO A 704 2.15 1.03 15.38
CA PRO A 704 2.09 1.83 16.61
C PRO A 704 3.47 2.41 16.94
N GLU A 705 3.50 3.66 17.38
CA GLU A 705 4.75 4.28 17.83
C GLU A 705 5.17 3.62 19.14
N VAL A 706 6.38 3.05 19.13
CA VAL A 706 7.00 2.57 20.37
C VAL A 706 7.51 3.81 21.07
N ILE A 707 6.86 4.21 22.17
CA ILE A 707 7.38 5.25 23.05
C ILE A 707 8.74 4.77 23.55
N VAL A 708 9.82 5.33 22.98
CA VAL A 708 11.16 5.13 23.52
C VAL A 708 11.18 5.85 24.85
N ARG A 709 10.90 5.14 25.95
CA ARG A 709 11.12 5.67 27.29
C ARG A 709 12.61 6.03 27.35
N ARG A 710 12.91 7.34 27.31
CA ARG A 710 14.24 7.85 27.65
C ARG A 710 14.56 7.29 29.03
N LYS A 711 15.51 6.36 29.11
CA LYS A 711 16.14 6.07 30.39
C LYS A 711 16.89 7.34 30.78
N HIS A 712 16.28 8.18 31.60
CA HIS A 712 17.05 9.10 32.41
C HIS A 712 17.92 8.24 33.32
N TYR A 713 19.19 8.07 32.93
CA TYR A 713 20.21 7.71 33.88
C TYR A 713 20.50 8.99 34.66
N SER A 714 19.90 9.08 35.85
CA SER A 714 20.34 9.96 36.94
C SER A 714 21.66 9.45 37.50
#